data_AF-A0A954RX15-F1
#
_entry.id   AF-A0A954RX15-F1
#
_cell.length_a   1.000
_cell.length_b   1.000
_cell.length_c   1.000
_cell.angle_alpha   90.00
_cell.angle_beta   90.00
_cell.angle_gamma   90.00
#
_symmetry.space_group_name_H-M   'P 1'
#
loop_
_entity.id
_entity.type
_entity.pdbx_description
1 polymer ?
#
loop_
_entity_poly.entity_id
_entity_poly.type
_entity_poly.pdbx_seq_one_letter_code
_entity_poly.pdbx_strand_id
1 'polypeptide(L)'
;MPAIDSILNHLPQLPHRPGRRERSAPRALSVVPPPWLARLATLALAVVVAAVVGAVASASVDAAELPDLATVMPATIEQCTAERAKQCAAACAGCENWFAEQMLRLEEIEVEQVTPLLVGMIQLDKQLGDAMSKLLELRTQFRDSPQHDPSRDTVRRFLTLCTDLIGLNGRLHYQQRDAIDVATYRLASDPPRLGALIDALAERQSVAAAAMFTFVLLDPPAESGLKPYPPELRAKVLRLISAARSLESTPLLVDFIEQRSTDPGLRLSAIEVLRHIGIPQDPHPLQDPTITAPIITAGKLLRIAESTRLPAGSPAEALQRREALIGWLRERVAKGVSGDSYRVGPLEVREGDWFLMRNPSPFNQFTDLAPGLFTHVGVVTTLTDEQGVRRFVVTDVPERGDRVPATNVDAYVGTTLHYFFLRHRDEQVNQTIAEAARQTIGNPTQFDLLFRTGPVEKLKGQDLRGKTIHTYCAGFLLLCAQQTGLPRADFFPLREFSPSERCQQNLAKLGLRLGDDYISPTGPLFSPNHVIVGGRRPLYSPEREIQTAIFDHFGYSMAHGELVPSPDLFQMLRSKVAGLSRYNPWLARAIAQANNVSPKIDLESAARAAAVIETLDEIANQARDDYRLARQVLISTDEDLADLPADDFAKLGAFRKRHADLDKKIAAGQMTPRDLRIALVRFYQQQGREALNARFFPSQTAGR
;
A
#
# COMPACT_ATOMS: atom_id res chain seq x y z
N MET A 1 21.21 -9.99 -4.31
CA MET A 1 21.76 -8.67 -4.66
C MET A 1 22.23 -8.02 -3.37
N PRO A 2 23.53 -7.76 -3.17
CA PRO A 2 24.02 -7.11 -1.97
C PRO A 2 24.07 -5.59 -2.20
N ALA A 3 23.14 -4.86 -1.58
CA ALA A 3 23.11 -3.39 -1.57
C ALA A 3 22.51 -2.90 -0.24
N ILE A 4 22.97 -3.48 0.87
CA ILE A 4 22.58 -3.09 2.24
C ILE A 4 23.78 -2.50 3.03
N ASP A 5 25.00 -2.58 2.50
CA ASP A 5 26.21 -2.13 3.23
C ASP A 5 26.51 -0.61 3.14
N SER A 6 25.75 0.18 2.38
CA SER A 6 26.10 1.59 2.12
C SER A 6 25.44 2.62 3.07
N ILE A 7 24.42 2.24 3.86
CA ILE A 7 23.65 3.20 4.66
C ILE A 7 24.26 3.49 6.05
N LEU A 8 25.27 2.72 6.49
CA LEU A 8 25.80 2.82 7.87
C LEU A 8 27.12 3.58 8.01
N ASN A 9 27.70 4.11 6.92
CA ASN A 9 29.07 4.65 6.93
C ASN A 9 29.20 6.19 6.96
N HIS A 10 28.10 6.96 7.02
CA HIS A 10 28.18 8.43 6.93
C HIS A 10 27.46 9.18 8.06
N LEU A 11 27.97 9.02 9.29
CA LEU A 11 27.68 9.96 10.38
C LEU A 11 28.92 10.85 10.65
N PRO A 12 28.76 12.18 10.75
CA PRO A 12 29.88 13.10 10.97
C PRO A 12 30.49 12.94 12.38
N GLN A 13 31.82 12.84 12.44
CA GLN A 13 32.57 12.77 13.69
C GLN A 13 32.62 14.14 14.39
N LEU A 14 32.29 14.17 15.69
CA LEU A 14 32.38 15.35 16.55
C LEU A 14 33.77 15.46 17.23
N PRO A 15 34.29 16.67 17.49
CA PRO A 15 35.58 16.87 18.17
C PRO A 15 35.45 16.78 19.70
N HIS A 16 36.41 16.09 20.32
CA HIS A 16 36.56 15.95 21.77
C HIS A 16 37.05 17.23 22.47
N ARG A 17 36.53 17.51 23.68
CA ARG A 17 37.22 18.26 24.75
C ARG A 17 37.08 17.55 26.10
N PRO A 18 38.09 17.60 26.99
CA PRO A 18 38.14 16.75 28.18
C PRO A 18 37.77 17.48 29.50
N GLY A 19 37.18 16.70 30.43
CA GLY A 19 37.54 16.70 31.84
C GLY A 19 36.57 17.35 32.85
N ARG A 20 36.04 16.55 33.79
CA ARG A 20 36.26 16.73 35.26
C ARG A 20 35.70 15.57 36.09
N ARG A 21 36.41 15.30 37.20
CA ARG A 21 36.25 14.21 38.17
C ARG A 21 35.25 14.51 39.31
N GLU A 22 34.63 13.43 39.79
CA GLU A 22 34.29 13.02 41.17
C GLU A 22 33.47 13.94 42.10
N ARG A 23 32.39 13.36 42.71
CA ARG A 23 32.36 13.01 44.15
C ARG A 23 31.09 12.27 44.62
N SER A 24 31.35 11.13 45.27
CA SER A 24 30.71 10.50 46.45
C SER A 24 29.22 10.65 46.76
N ALA A 25 28.58 9.49 46.91
CA ALA A 25 27.27 9.23 47.51
C ALA A 25 27.19 9.46 49.03
N PRO A 26 25.97 9.58 49.58
CA PRO A 26 25.67 9.06 50.91
C PRO A 26 24.52 8.02 50.90
N ARG A 27 24.61 7.10 51.85
CA ARG A 27 23.67 6.00 52.16
C ARG A 27 22.29 6.54 52.57
N ALA A 28 21.23 5.95 52.02
CA ALA A 28 19.86 6.16 52.48
C ALA A 28 19.42 5.03 53.43
N LEU A 29 18.90 5.43 54.59
CA LEU A 29 18.22 4.59 55.57
C LEU A 29 16.80 4.28 55.10
N SER A 30 16.42 3.00 55.14
CA SER A 30 15.08 2.52 54.81
C SER A 30 14.11 2.78 55.95
N VAL A 31 13.14 3.67 55.73
CA VAL A 31 11.95 3.82 56.57
C VAL A 31 10.75 3.37 55.76
N VAL A 32 10.07 2.31 56.21
CA VAL A 32 8.85 1.79 55.59
C VAL A 32 7.66 2.62 56.05
N PRO A 33 6.91 3.29 55.15
CA PRO A 33 5.75 4.08 55.54
C PRO A 33 4.53 3.18 55.79
N PRO A 34 3.63 3.59 56.71
CA PRO A 34 2.43 2.83 57.03
C PRO A 34 1.43 2.77 55.84
N PRO A 35 0.63 1.69 55.75
CA PRO A 35 -0.16 1.31 54.56
C PRO A 35 -1.26 2.30 54.13
N TRP A 36 -1.60 3.30 54.95
CA TRP A 36 -2.56 4.34 54.57
C TRP A 36 -1.93 5.43 53.69
N LEU A 37 -0.62 5.66 53.78
CA LEU A 37 0.13 6.53 52.84
C LEU A 37 0.21 5.92 51.44
N ALA A 38 0.23 4.59 51.32
CA ALA A 38 0.18 3.91 50.03
C ALA A 38 -1.16 4.17 49.32
N ARG A 39 -2.28 4.18 50.05
CA ARG A 39 -3.62 4.46 49.47
C ARG A 39 -3.79 5.93 49.07
N LEU A 40 -3.27 6.87 49.86
CA LEU A 40 -3.22 8.28 49.46
C LEU A 40 -2.27 8.52 48.28
N ALA A 41 -1.15 7.79 48.21
CA ALA A 41 -0.24 7.84 47.07
C ALA A 41 -0.88 7.22 45.82
N THR A 42 -1.67 6.15 45.91
CA THR A 42 -2.41 5.59 44.76
C THR A 42 -3.51 6.54 44.29
N LEU A 43 -4.22 7.21 45.20
CA LEU A 43 -5.25 8.20 44.85
C LEU A 43 -4.63 9.49 44.27
N ALA A 44 -3.54 9.97 44.86
CA ALA A 44 -2.77 11.10 44.35
C ALA A 44 -2.11 10.76 43.02
N LEU A 45 -1.61 9.54 42.83
CA LEU A 45 -1.08 9.07 41.54
C LEU A 45 -2.20 8.91 40.51
N ALA A 46 -3.40 8.47 40.89
CA ALA A 46 -4.54 8.40 39.98
C ALA A 46 -5.04 9.80 39.57
N VAL A 47 -5.03 10.77 40.50
CA VAL A 47 -5.37 12.18 40.22
C VAL A 47 -4.26 12.87 39.43
N VAL A 48 -2.99 12.59 39.71
CA VAL A 48 -1.84 13.10 38.94
C VAL A 48 -1.78 12.44 37.57
N VAL A 49 -2.08 11.16 37.42
CA VAL A 49 -2.19 10.50 36.11
C VAL A 49 -3.41 11.03 35.36
N ALA A 50 -4.57 11.24 36.00
CA ALA A 50 -5.72 11.88 35.36
C ALA A 50 -5.46 13.36 34.99
N ALA A 51 -4.69 14.08 35.81
CA ALA A 51 -4.29 15.46 35.55
C ALA A 51 -3.16 15.55 34.51
N VAL A 52 -2.25 14.57 34.42
CA VAL A 52 -1.20 14.48 33.39
C VAL A 52 -1.80 14.00 32.08
N VAL A 53 -2.70 13.02 32.08
CA VAL A 53 -3.47 12.60 30.90
C VAL A 53 -4.42 13.71 30.43
N GLY A 54 -4.99 14.50 31.36
CA GLY A 54 -5.81 15.68 31.06
C GLY A 54 -5.02 16.92 30.63
N ALA A 55 -3.81 17.14 31.17
CA ALA A 55 -2.94 18.27 30.82
C ALA A 55 -2.13 18.02 29.54
N VAL A 56 -1.82 16.76 29.20
CA VAL A 56 -1.29 16.39 27.87
C VAL A 56 -2.36 16.57 26.77
N ALA A 57 -3.63 16.77 27.13
CA ALA A 57 -4.73 16.99 26.20
C ALA A 57 -5.06 18.47 25.90
N SER A 58 -4.33 19.47 26.42
CA SER A 58 -4.71 20.88 26.14
C SER A 58 -3.59 21.91 26.31
N ALA A 59 -2.34 21.57 25.99
CA ALA A 59 -1.40 22.60 25.56
C ALA A 59 -1.74 22.96 24.11
N SER A 60 -2.67 23.90 23.92
CA SER A 60 -2.92 24.52 22.62
C SER A 60 -1.68 25.31 22.22
N VAL A 61 -0.74 24.61 21.59
CA VAL A 61 0.30 25.25 20.80
C VAL A 61 -0.45 26.08 19.76
N ASP A 62 -0.37 27.42 19.86
CA ASP A 62 -0.93 28.33 18.85
C ASP A 62 -0.46 27.85 17.48
N ALA A 63 -1.38 27.24 16.75
CA ALA A 63 -1.18 26.64 15.45
C ALA A 63 -2.26 27.23 14.57
N ALA A 64 -1.92 27.56 13.32
CA ALA A 64 -2.90 27.81 12.29
C ALA A 64 -4.01 26.75 12.42
N GLU A 65 -5.28 27.20 12.45
CA GLU A 65 -6.40 26.29 12.66
C GLU A 65 -6.34 25.16 11.64
N LEU A 66 -6.25 23.93 12.13
CA LEU A 66 -6.24 22.74 11.30
C LEU A 66 -7.52 22.77 10.45
N PRO A 67 -7.43 22.66 9.11
CA PRO A 67 -8.62 22.63 8.28
C PRO A 67 -9.53 21.48 8.69
N ASP A 68 -10.75 21.77 9.12
CA ASP A 68 -11.70 20.74 9.53
C ASP A 68 -12.30 20.08 8.29
N LEU A 69 -11.66 18.98 7.86
CA LEU A 69 -12.15 18.15 6.76
C LEU A 69 -13.61 17.71 6.98
N ALA A 70 -14.07 17.52 8.22
CA ALA A 70 -15.44 17.08 8.49
C ALA A 70 -16.49 18.10 8.04
N THR A 71 -16.16 19.40 8.01
CA THR A 71 -17.08 20.47 7.58
C THR A 71 -17.28 20.52 6.07
N VAL A 72 -16.28 20.05 5.31
CA VAL A 72 -16.29 20.05 3.84
C VAL A 72 -16.55 18.67 3.24
N MET A 73 -16.63 17.62 4.06
CA MET A 73 -17.06 16.31 3.59
C MET A 73 -18.57 16.28 3.31
N PRO A 74 -19.01 15.66 2.20
CA PRO A 74 -20.42 15.42 1.99
C PRO A 74 -20.96 14.43 3.05
N ALA A 75 -22.19 14.67 3.50
CA ALA A 75 -22.94 13.77 4.37
C ALA A 75 -23.95 12.90 3.61
N THR A 76 -24.27 13.26 2.36
CA THR A 76 -25.14 12.51 1.44
C THR A 76 -24.58 12.59 0.02
N ILE A 77 -24.98 11.67 -0.86
CA ILE A 77 -24.51 11.69 -2.26
C ILE A 77 -24.92 12.96 -3.02
N GLU A 78 -26.04 13.60 -2.68
CA GLU A 78 -26.49 14.85 -3.30
C GLU A 78 -25.54 16.01 -3.02
N GLN A 79 -24.77 15.94 -1.93
CA GLN A 79 -23.78 16.94 -1.56
C GLN A 79 -22.46 16.80 -2.32
N CYS A 80 -22.27 15.71 -3.09
CA CYS A 80 -21.13 15.51 -3.98
C CYS A 80 -21.22 16.44 -5.22
N THR A 81 -21.17 17.74 -4.99
CA THR A 81 -21.28 18.80 -6.01
C THR A 81 -19.91 19.31 -6.47
N ALA A 82 -19.87 20.08 -7.56
CA ALA A 82 -18.64 20.72 -8.04
C ALA A 82 -18.00 21.63 -6.99
N GLU A 83 -18.84 22.44 -6.34
CA GLU A 83 -18.39 23.38 -5.32
C GLU A 83 -17.85 22.63 -4.10
N ARG A 84 -18.51 21.56 -3.67
CA ARG A 84 -18.03 20.73 -2.56
C ARG A 84 -16.70 20.04 -2.90
N ALA A 85 -16.56 19.51 -4.11
CA ALA A 85 -15.30 18.93 -4.58
C ALA A 85 -14.16 19.95 -4.55
N LYS A 86 -14.40 21.19 -5.01
CA LYS A 86 -13.42 22.28 -4.94
C LYS A 86 -13.05 22.65 -3.49
N GLN A 87 -14.03 22.72 -2.59
CA GLN A 87 -13.81 22.98 -1.18
C GLN A 87 -13.00 21.87 -0.50
N CYS A 88 -13.31 20.61 -0.80
CA CYS A 88 -12.56 19.46 -0.32
C CYS A 88 -11.10 19.50 -0.83
N ALA A 89 -10.87 19.76 -2.12
CA ALA A 89 -9.53 19.88 -2.67
C ALA A 89 -8.73 21.01 -2.00
N ALA A 90 -9.36 22.16 -1.74
CA ALA A 90 -8.75 23.27 -1.01
C ALA A 90 -8.42 22.90 0.45
N ALA A 91 -9.33 22.19 1.14
CA ALA A 91 -9.08 21.70 2.49
C ALA A 91 -7.95 20.66 2.54
N CYS A 92 -7.89 19.75 1.57
CA CYS A 92 -6.79 18.78 1.44
C CYS A 92 -5.43 19.50 1.28
N ALA A 93 -5.36 20.50 0.40
CA ALA A 93 -4.17 21.32 0.25
C ALA A 93 -3.81 22.09 1.54
N GLY A 94 -4.82 22.59 2.25
CA GLY A 94 -4.67 23.20 3.57
C GLY A 94 -4.06 22.25 4.60
N CYS A 95 -4.55 21.01 4.68
CA CYS A 95 -4.01 19.99 5.59
C CYS A 95 -2.53 19.68 5.29
N GLU A 96 -2.16 19.58 4.01
CA GLU A 96 -0.76 19.34 3.61
C GLU A 96 0.16 20.51 3.96
N ASN A 97 -0.32 21.74 3.80
CA ASN A 97 0.43 22.94 4.14
C ASN A 97 0.58 23.06 5.66
N TRP A 98 -0.50 22.84 6.41
CA TRP A 98 -0.46 22.80 7.87
C TRP A 98 0.56 21.76 8.37
N PHE A 99 0.55 20.56 7.78
CA PHE A 99 1.49 19.51 8.15
C PHE A 99 2.95 19.93 7.86
N ALA A 100 3.18 20.57 6.71
CA ALA A 100 4.50 21.08 6.35
C ALA A 100 4.99 22.19 7.30
N GLU A 101 4.10 23.08 7.74
CA GLU A 101 4.42 24.09 8.75
C GLU A 101 4.77 23.45 10.10
N GLN A 102 4.01 22.42 10.52
CA GLN A 102 4.33 21.69 11.75
C GLN A 102 5.67 20.96 11.65
N MET A 103 6.03 20.44 10.48
CA MET A 103 7.35 19.84 10.24
C MET A 103 8.49 20.85 10.47
N LEU A 104 8.38 22.06 9.94
CA LEU A 104 9.39 23.11 10.17
C LEU A 104 9.47 23.48 11.65
N ARG A 105 8.32 23.66 12.30
CA ARG A 105 8.27 23.93 13.75
C ARG A 105 8.90 22.81 14.58
N LEU A 106 8.73 21.56 14.17
CA LEU A 106 9.28 20.40 14.88
C LEU A 106 10.81 20.48 15.04
N GLU A 107 11.51 21.19 14.15
CA GLU A 107 12.95 21.43 14.25
C GLU A 107 13.30 22.53 15.26
N GLU A 108 12.42 23.50 15.45
CA GLU A 108 12.67 24.74 16.21
C GLU A 108 12.12 24.73 17.65
N ILE A 109 11.05 24.00 17.92
CA ILE A 109 10.37 24.00 19.23
C ILE A 109 11.24 23.43 20.36
N GLU A 110 10.88 23.66 21.62
CA GLU A 110 11.55 23.02 22.76
C GLU A 110 11.34 21.50 22.80
N VAL A 111 12.29 20.76 23.36
CA VAL A 111 12.30 19.28 23.37
C VAL A 111 11.05 18.71 24.08
N GLU A 112 10.52 19.40 25.08
CA GLU A 112 9.28 19.05 25.80
C GLU A 112 8.04 19.06 24.89
N GLN A 113 8.07 19.85 23.82
CA GLN A 113 6.95 20.07 22.92
C GLN A 113 6.94 19.13 21.71
N VAL A 114 8.05 18.43 21.46
CA VAL A 114 8.20 17.49 20.34
C VAL A 114 7.13 16.39 20.36
N THR A 115 6.96 15.71 21.50
CA THR A 115 5.99 14.61 21.62
C THR A 115 4.54 15.09 21.45
N PRO A 116 4.07 16.16 22.14
CA PRO A 116 2.74 16.71 21.90
C PRO A 116 2.47 17.11 20.45
N LEU A 117 3.43 17.78 19.79
CA LEU A 117 3.26 18.19 18.40
C LEU A 117 3.10 16.99 17.46
N LEU A 118 4.00 15.99 17.58
CA LEU A 118 3.95 14.79 16.75
C LEU A 118 2.66 13.98 16.99
N VAL A 119 2.20 13.91 18.25
CA VAL A 119 0.92 13.30 18.60
C VAL A 119 -0.25 14.02 17.90
N GLY A 120 -0.24 15.35 17.84
CA GLY A 120 -1.22 16.14 17.11
C GLY A 120 -1.22 15.84 15.60
N MET A 121 -0.03 15.72 15.00
CA MET A 121 0.13 15.37 13.58
C MET A 121 -0.39 13.97 13.25
N ILE A 122 -0.32 13.02 14.19
CA ILE A 122 -0.88 11.67 14.04
C ILE A 122 -2.40 11.68 14.23
N GLN A 123 -2.92 12.54 15.11
CA GLN A 123 -4.36 12.68 15.29
C GLN A 123 -5.08 13.17 14.03
N LEU A 124 -4.44 14.03 13.22
CA LEU A 124 -4.95 14.43 11.91
C LEU A 124 -5.13 13.24 10.96
N ASP A 125 -4.16 12.31 10.91
CA ASP A 125 -4.29 11.11 10.07
C ASP A 125 -5.46 10.22 10.51
N LYS A 126 -5.73 10.13 11.81
CA LYS A 126 -6.94 9.46 12.31
C LYS A 126 -8.22 10.16 11.83
N GLN A 127 -8.28 11.49 11.94
CA GLN A 127 -9.42 12.27 11.45
C GLN A 127 -9.65 12.09 9.95
N LEU A 128 -8.57 12.04 9.17
CA LEU A 128 -8.62 11.76 7.73
C LEU A 128 -9.14 10.34 7.44
N GLY A 129 -8.69 9.34 8.20
CA GLY A 129 -9.19 7.97 8.12
C GLY A 129 -10.69 7.87 8.42
N ASP A 130 -11.15 8.60 9.44
CA ASP A 130 -12.58 8.68 9.80
C ASP A 130 -13.40 9.38 8.70
N ALA A 131 -12.88 10.48 8.14
CA ALA A 131 -13.50 11.21 7.03
C ALA A 131 -13.61 10.33 5.77
N MET A 132 -12.55 9.61 5.41
CA MET A 132 -12.53 8.69 4.28
C MET A 132 -13.53 7.54 4.49
N SER A 133 -13.61 6.99 5.71
CA SER A 133 -14.58 5.93 6.04
C SER A 133 -16.02 6.42 5.88
N LYS A 134 -16.33 7.61 6.41
CA LYS A 134 -17.66 8.24 6.25
C LYS A 134 -18.01 8.51 4.79
N LEU A 135 -17.06 9.03 4.01
CA LEU A 135 -17.25 9.26 2.59
C LEU A 135 -17.55 7.92 1.89
N LEU A 136 -16.73 6.90 2.10
CA LEU A 136 -16.93 5.58 1.51
C LEU A 136 -18.29 4.96 1.90
N GLU A 137 -18.84 5.22 3.08
CA GLU A 137 -20.21 4.76 3.43
C GLU A 137 -21.30 5.31 2.50
N LEU A 138 -21.12 6.50 1.94
CA LEU A 138 -22.07 7.09 0.98
C LEU A 138 -22.21 6.27 -0.31
N ARG A 139 -21.23 5.41 -0.64
CA ARG A 139 -21.26 4.53 -1.82
C ARG A 139 -22.54 3.68 -1.91
N THR A 140 -23.11 3.35 -0.75
CA THR A 140 -24.31 2.49 -0.63
C THR A 140 -25.59 3.19 -1.05
N GLN A 141 -25.62 4.53 -1.04
CA GLN A 141 -26.80 5.33 -1.38
C GLN A 141 -27.08 5.41 -2.89
N PHE A 142 -26.09 5.11 -3.73
CA PHE A 142 -26.21 5.23 -5.19
C PHE A 142 -27.22 4.26 -5.81
N ARG A 143 -27.52 3.12 -5.16
CA ARG A 143 -28.54 2.17 -5.63
C ARG A 143 -29.96 2.70 -5.45
N ASP A 144 -30.23 3.34 -4.31
CA ASP A 144 -31.57 3.69 -3.87
C ASP A 144 -31.96 5.13 -4.24
N SER A 145 -31.15 5.79 -5.08
CA SER A 145 -31.43 7.15 -5.53
C SER A 145 -32.75 7.18 -6.31
N PRO A 146 -33.69 8.08 -5.97
CA PRO A 146 -35.01 8.17 -6.62
C PRO A 146 -34.92 8.56 -8.11
N GLN A 147 -33.76 9.08 -8.55
CA GLN A 147 -33.41 9.18 -9.97
C GLN A 147 -32.99 7.79 -10.44
N HIS A 148 -33.75 7.15 -11.33
CA HIS A 148 -33.54 5.77 -11.84
C HIS A 148 -32.18 5.49 -12.53
N ASP A 149 -31.25 6.44 -12.49
CA ASP A 149 -29.80 6.29 -12.67
C ASP A 149 -29.22 7.50 -11.92
N PRO A 150 -28.42 7.36 -10.85
CA PRO A 150 -27.84 8.53 -10.19
C PRO A 150 -27.09 9.35 -11.24
N SER A 151 -27.20 10.69 -11.17
CA SER A 151 -26.48 11.56 -12.11
C SER A 151 -25.01 11.13 -12.15
N ARG A 152 -24.54 10.75 -13.34
CA ARG A 152 -23.17 10.24 -13.55
C ARG A 152 -22.13 11.20 -13.01
N ASP A 153 -22.41 12.50 -13.11
CA ASP A 153 -21.58 13.55 -12.52
C ASP A 153 -21.42 13.40 -11.00
N THR A 154 -22.48 13.02 -10.28
CA THR A 154 -22.44 12.79 -8.84
C THR A 154 -21.53 11.62 -8.49
N VAL A 155 -21.62 10.51 -9.25
CA VAL A 155 -20.74 9.34 -9.06
C VAL A 155 -19.28 9.71 -9.31
N ARG A 156 -19.00 10.42 -10.42
CA ARG A 156 -17.65 10.86 -10.77
C ARG A 156 -17.08 11.79 -9.70
N ARG A 157 -17.87 12.75 -9.19
CA ARG A 157 -17.47 13.65 -8.11
C ARG A 157 -17.18 12.89 -6.81
N PHE A 158 -18.02 11.92 -6.46
CA PHE A 158 -17.76 11.02 -5.33
C PHE A 158 -16.41 10.29 -5.48
N LEU A 159 -16.13 9.71 -6.65
CA LEU A 159 -14.88 9.02 -6.92
C LEU A 159 -13.66 9.98 -6.93
N THR A 160 -13.82 11.21 -7.42
CA THR A 160 -12.80 12.27 -7.31
C THR A 160 -12.50 12.60 -5.85
N LEU A 161 -13.53 12.83 -5.01
CA LEU A 161 -13.35 13.08 -3.58
C LEU A 161 -12.60 11.92 -2.89
N CYS A 162 -12.98 10.68 -3.19
CA CYS A 162 -12.26 9.50 -2.69
C CYS A 162 -10.80 9.49 -3.15
N THR A 163 -10.54 9.80 -4.42
CA THR A 163 -9.18 9.86 -4.97
C THR A 163 -8.33 10.93 -4.29
N ASP A 164 -8.88 12.12 -4.06
CA ASP A 164 -8.18 13.22 -3.41
C ASP A 164 -7.82 12.89 -1.96
N LEU A 165 -8.75 12.29 -1.19
CA LEU A 165 -8.49 11.86 0.18
C LEU A 165 -7.49 10.71 0.27
N ILE A 166 -7.54 9.75 -0.66
CA ILE A 166 -6.53 8.68 -0.76
C ILE A 166 -5.15 9.31 -1.05
N GLY A 167 -5.09 10.25 -1.99
CA GLY A 167 -3.86 10.98 -2.31
C GLY A 167 -3.30 11.75 -1.11
N LEU A 168 -4.15 12.47 -0.39
CA LEU A 168 -3.79 13.17 0.84
C LEU A 168 -3.29 12.20 1.91
N ASN A 169 -4.01 11.09 2.14
CA ASN A 169 -3.62 10.12 3.17
C ASN A 169 -2.23 9.56 2.91
N GLY A 170 -1.92 9.24 1.66
CA GLY A 170 -0.59 8.78 1.28
C GLY A 170 0.48 9.85 1.54
N ARG A 171 0.26 11.10 1.11
CA ARG A 171 1.22 12.19 1.29
C ARG A 171 1.46 12.52 2.76
N LEU A 172 0.41 12.57 3.58
CA LEU A 172 0.54 12.77 5.03
C LEU A 172 1.27 11.60 5.69
N HIS A 173 0.97 10.36 5.30
CA HIS A 173 1.67 9.18 5.83
C HIS A 173 3.18 9.23 5.52
N TYR A 174 3.56 9.69 4.32
CA TYR A 174 4.96 9.93 3.98
C TYR A 174 5.57 11.01 4.87
N GLN A 175 4.93 12.18 5.01
CA GLN A 175 5.46 13.28 5.83
C GLN A 175 5.52 12.92 7.32
N GLN A 176 4.62 12.06 7.81
CA GLN A 176 4.67 11.55 9.18
C GLN A 176 5.94 10.74 9.45
N ARG A 177 6.45 10.00 8.46
CA ARG A 177 7.72 9.28 8.62
C ARG A 177 8.88 10.25 8.82
N ASP A 178 8.93 11.32 8.03
CA ASP A 178 9.91 12.39 8.19
C ASP A 178 9.78 13.05 9.58
N ALA A 179 8.55 13.32 10.03
CA ALA A 179 8.27 13.88 11.35
C ALA A 179 8.81 13.00 12.49
N ILE A 180 8.56 11.70 12.38
CA ILE A 180 9.01 10.72 13.37
C ILE A 180 10.54 10.63 13.38
N ASP A 181 11.18 10.72 12.22
CA ASP A 181 12.63 10.69 12.12
C ASP A 181 13.28 11.89 12.81
N VAL A 182 12.80 13.11 12.50
CA VAL A 182 13.24 14.34 13.17
C VAL A 182 12.98 14.27 14.68
N ALA A 183 11.78 13.87 15.11
CA ALA A 183 11.47 13.73 16.53
C ALA A 183 12.38 12.72 17.22
N THR A 184 12.68 11.60 16.57
CA THR A 184 13.61 10.58 17.06
C THR A 184 15.00 11.16 17.27
N TYR A 185 15.53 11.88 16.28
CA TYR A 185 16.84 12.53 16.37
C TYR A 185 16.90 13.52 17.54
N ARG A 186 15.88 14.37 17.67
CA ARG A 186 15.81 15.38 18.75
C ARG A 186 15.70 14.78 20.14
N LEU A 187 15.07 13.60 20.27
CA LEU A 187 14.88 12.90 21.53
C LEU A 187 15.97 11.85 21.83
N ALA A 188 16.89 11.60 20.90
CA ALA A 188 17.88 10.54 21.02
C ALA A 188 18.78 10.67 22.27
N SER A 189 19.05 11.91 22.71
CA SER A 189 19.83 12.19 23.92
C SER A 189 19.06 12.03 25.24
N ASP A 190 17.74 11.82 25.21
CA ASP A 190 16.87 11.65 26.39
C ASP A 190 16.04 10.35 26.26
N PRO A 191 16.60 9.20 26.66
CA PRO A 191 15.93 7.90 26.55
C PRO A 191 14.57 7.81 27.26
N PRO A 192 14.37 8.39 28.46
CA PRO A 192 13.03 8.49 29.06
C PRO A 192 11.99 9.16 28.17
N ARG A 193 12.32 10.30 27.54
CA ARG A 193 11.38 11.00 26.64
C ARG A 193 11.14 10.24 25.35
N LEU A 194 12.18 9.67 24.75
CA LEU A 194 12.04 8.79 23.59
C LEU A 194 11.12 7.61 23.90
N GLY A 195 11.30 7.01 25.08
CA GLY A 195 10.43 5.94 25.57
C GLY A 195 8.98 6.38 25.77
N ALA A 196 8.74 7.60 26.24
CA ALA A 196 7.39 8.16 26.40
C ALA A 196 6.74 8.46 25.04
N LEU A 197 7.52 8.93 24.06
CA LEU A 197 7.05 9.07 22.69
C LEU A 197 6.59 7.73 22.12
N ILE A 198 7.40 6.68 22.23
CA ILE A 198 7.04 5.33 21.73
C ILE A 198 5.75 4.81 22.38
N ASP A 199 5.56 5.02 23.69
CA ASP A 199 4.32 4.63 24.37
C ASP A 199 3.11 5.40 23.81
N ALA A 200 3.22 6.72 23.64
CA ALA A 200 2.15 7.56 23.08
C ALA A 200 1.78 7.16 21.64
N LEU A 201 2.78 6.74 20.85
CA LEU A 201 2.61 6.24 19.48
C LEU A 201 1.97 4.84 19.45
N ALA A 202 2.28 3.99 20.44
CA ALA A 202 1.71 2.66 20.58
C ALA A 202 0.22 2.71 20.95
N GLU A 203 -0.16 3.62 21.87
CA GLU A 203 -1.56 3.89 22.21
C GLU A 203 -2.40 4.31 21.00
N ARG A 204 -1.76 5.00 20.04
CA ARG A 204 -2.38 5.46 18.79
C ARG A 204 -2.25 4.48 17.64
N GLN A 205 -1.60 3.34 17.85
CA GLN A 205 -1.41 2.29 16.85
C GLN A 205 -0.76 2.84 15.56
N SER A 206 0.20 3.77 15.70
CA SER A 206 0.81 4.44 14.54
C SER A 206 1.65 3.45 13.72
N VAL A 207 1.16 3.10 12.53
CA VAL A 207 1.84 2.21 11.58
C VAL A 207 3.16 2.82 11.08
N ALA A 208 3.16 4.13 10.78
CA ALA A 208 4.36 4.85 10.37
C ALA A 208 5.46 4.75 11.45
N ALA A 209 5.08 4.97 12.71
CA ALA A 209 6.02 4.86 13.83
C ALA A 209 6.52 3.44 14.03
N ALA A 210 5.63 2.44 13.95
CA ALA A 210 6.04 1.05 14.06
C ALA A 210 7.07 0.64 13.00
N ALA A 211 6.92 1.12 11.76
CA ALA A 211 7.91 0.91 10.71
C ALA A 211 9.21 1.67 11.02
N MET A 212 9.14 2.96 11.36
CA MET A 212 10.32 3.79 11.59
C MET A 212 11.14 3.37 12.82
N PHE A 213 10.52 2.95 13.92
CA PHE A 213 11.26 2.56 15.13
C PHE A 213 11.87 1.16 15.07
N THR A 214 11.67 0.39 14.00
CA THR A 214 12.25 -0.97 13.88
C THR A 214 13.77 -1.01 13.99
N PHE A 215 14.49 0.04 13.58
CA PHE A 215 15.95 0.08 13.69
C PHE A 215 16.45 -0.04 15.14
N VAL A 216 15.64 0.37 16.13
CA VAL A 216 15.97 0.27 17.57
C VAL A 216 16.18 -1.20 17.99
N LEU A 217 15.55 -2.13 17.28
CA LEU A 217 15.69 -3.57 17.54
C LEU A 217 17.08 -4.08 17.16
N LEU A 218 17.72 -3.49 16.15
CA LEU A 218 18.98 -3.97 15.61
C LEU A 218 20.16 -3.51 16.45
N ASP A 219 21.21 -4.33 16.49
CA ASP A 219 22.51 -3.92 17.02
C ASP A 219 23.22 -3.05 15.96
N PRO A 220 23.82 -1.90 16.34
CA PRO A 220 24.60 -1.11 15.40
C PRO A 220 25.86 -1.88 14.95
N PRO A 221 26.43 -1.59 13.76
CA PRO A 221 27.68 -2.21 13.32
C PRO A 221 28.78 -2.03 14.35
N ALA A 222 29.60 -3.07 14.57
CA ALA A 222 30.69 -3.04 15.55
C ALA A 222 31.67 -1.87 15.33
N GLU A 223 31.84 -1.46 14.07
CA GLU A 223 32.75 -0.39 13.64
C GLU A 223 32.21 1.02 13.96
N SER A 224 30.90 1.17 14.17
CA SER A 224 30.28 2.48 14.42
C SER A 224 30.59 3.07 15.80
N GLY A 225 31.06 2.24 16.75
CA GLY A 225 31.25 2.64 18.15
C GLY A 225 29.96 2.95 18.91
N LEU A 226 28.79 2.82 18.28
CA LEU A 226 27.49 3.02 18.91
C LEU A 226 27.14 1.81 19.78
N LYS A 227 26.44 2.05 20.89
CA LYS A 227 25.93 0.98 21.76
C LYS A 227 24.55 0.52 21.30
N PRO A 228 24.23 -0.78 21.42
CA PRO A 228 22.86 -1.26 21.28
C PRO A 228 21.89 -0.51 22.20
N TYR A 229 20.64 -0.33 21.74
CA TYR A 229 19.57 0.22 22.56
C TYR A 229 19.22 -0.72 23.73
N PRO A 230 18.80 -0.17 24.88
CA PRO A 230 18.50 -0.97 26.07
C PRO A 230 17.29 -1.90 25.85
N PRO A 231 17.25 -3.08 26.50
CA PRO A 231 16.18 -4.07 26.33
C PRO A 231 14.77 -3.51 26.59
N GLU A 232 14.61 -2.59 27.52
CA GLU A 232 13.33 -1.98 27.88
C GLU A 232 12.77 -1.16 26.70
N LEU A 233 13.64 -0.43 25.99
CA LEU A 233 13.24 0.36 24.83
C LEU A 233 12.88 -0.57 23.65
N ARG A 234 13.67 -1.63 23.44
CA ARG A 234 13.35 -2.68 22.44
C ARG A 234 11.99 -3.32 22.71
N ALA A 235 11.67 -3.61 23.97
CA ALA A 235 10.36 -4.14 24.37
C ALA A 235 9.21 -3.16 24.07
N LYS A 236 9.41 -1.85 24.27
CA LYS A 236 8.43 -0.82 23.89
C LYS A 236 8.21 -0.77 22.38
N VAL A 237 9.28 -0.87 21.59
CA VAL A 237 9.17 -0.93 20.12
C VAL A 237 8.43 -2.19 19.65
N LEU A 238 8.70 -3.36 20.24
CA LEU A 238 7.92 -4.57 19.94
C LEU A 238 6.43 -4.38 20.28
N ARG A 239 6.11 -3.70 21.39
CA ARG A 239 4.72 -3.37 21.75
C ARG A 239 4.07 -2.43 20.74
N LEU A 240 4.78 -1.38 20.31
CA LEU A 240 4.32 -0.47 19.25
C LEU A 240 4.02 -1.24 17.96
N ILE A 241 4.95 -2.08 17.50
CA ILE A 241 4.78 -2.90 16.29
C ILE A 241 3.57 -3.84 16.44
N SER A 242 3.42 -4.49 17.59
CA SER A 242 2.29 -5.38 17.86
C SER A 242 0.96 -4.64 17.92
N ALA A 243 0.92 -3.42 18.47
CA ALA A 243 -0.29 -2.60 18.59
C ALA A 243 -0.74 -2.06 17.23
N ALA A 244 0.22 -1.58 16.42
CA ALA A 244 -0.03 -1.11 15.07
C ALA A 244 -0.26 -2.24 14.05
N ARG A 245 0.18 -3.46 14.37
CA ARG A 245 0.20 -4.63 13.47
C ARG A 245 0.87 -4.30 12.13
N SER A 246 2.01 -3.62 12.21
CA SER A 246 2.72 -3.09 11.03
C SER A 246 3.35 -4.21 10.20
N LEU A 247 2.84 -4.41 8.98
CA LEU A 247 3.44 -5.30 7.98
C LEU A 247 4.80 -4.80 7.48
N GLU A 248 4.99 -3.47 7.46
CA GLU A 248 6.23 -2.86 7.00
C GLU A 248 7.41 -3.12 7.95
N SER A 249 7.11 -3.46 9.21
CA SER A 249 8.11 -3.81 10.21
C SER A 249 8.63 -5.25 10.05
N THR A 250 7.98 -6.10 9.24
CA THR A 250 8.30 -7.53 9.15
C THR A 250 9.75 -7.83 8.73
N PRO A 251 10.35 -7.17 7.72
CA PRO A 251 11.74 -7.45 7.33
C PRO A 251 12.75 -7.29 8.47
N LEU A 252 12.77 -6.12 9.12
CA LEU A 252 13.72 -5.85 10.19
C LEU A 252 13.40 -6.63 11.48
N LEU A 253 12.13 -6.97 11.70
CA LEU A 253 11.75 -7.87 12.79
C LEU A 253 12.29 -9.30 12.57
N VAL A 254 12.31 -9.77 11.32
CA VAL A 254 12.91 -11.06 10.96
C VAL A 254 14.42 -11.03 11.18
N ASP A 255 15.11 -9.97 10.74
CA ASP A 255 16.55 -9.81 10.99
C ASP A 255 16.86 -9.85 12.49
N PHE A 256 16.07 -9.14 13.30
CA PHE A 256 16.17 -9.16 14.76
C PHE A 256 15.96 -10.56 15.37
N ILE A 257 14.99 -11.31 14.85
CA ILE A 257 14.71 -12.69 15.29
C ILE A 257 15.84 -13.64 14.88
N GLU A 258 16.56 -13.38 13.80
CA GLU A 258 17.63 -14.25 13.32
C GLU A 258 18.94 -14.06 14.07
N GLN A 259 19.17 -12.86 14.61
CA GLN A 259 20.33 -12.55 15.45
C GLN A 259 20.38 -13.45 16.71
N ARG A 260 21.43 -14.28 16.80
CA ARG A 260 21.63 -15.19 17.94
C ARG A 260 22.08 -14.46 19.22
N SER A 261 22.62 -13.24 19.09
CA SER A 261 23.00 -12.37 20.20
C SER A 261 21.80 -11.77 20.94
N THR A 262 20.61 -11.78 20.31
CA THR A 262 19.39 -11.22 20.89
C THR A 262 18.98 -11.95 22.18
N ASP A 263 18.57 -11.18 23.19
CA ASP A 263 18.00 -11.72 24.42
C ASP A 263 16.88 -12.74 24.13
N PRO A 264 16.92 -13.95 24.72
CA PRO A 264 15.93 -14.99 24.45
C PRO A 264 14.47 -14.57 24.69
N GLY A 265 14.20 -13.74 25.70
CA GLY A 265 12.86 -13.24 26.01
C GLY A 265 12.34 -12.25 24.97
N LEU A 266 13.20 -11.31 24.54
CA LEU A 266 12.88 -10.39 23.44
C LEU A 266 12.70 -11.12 22.12
N ARG A 267 13.54 -12.13 21.84
CA ARG A 267 13.44 -12.96 20.64
C ARG A 267 12.10 -13.68 20.56
N LEU A 268 11.66 -14.33 21.64
CA LEU A 268 10.34 -14.96 21.71
C LEU A 268 9.19 -13.94 21.60
N SER A 269 9.36 -12.76 22.20
CA SER A 269 8.38 -11.67 22.10
C SER A 269 8.24 -11.17 20.65
N ALA A 270 9.33 -11.08 19.90
CA ALA A 270 9.32 -10.72 18.49
C ALA A 270 8.61 -11.77 17.61
N ILE A 271 8.77 -13.06 17.91
CA ILE A 271 8.02 -14.12 17.24
C ILE A 271 6.51 -14.00 17.54
N GLU A 272 6.13 -13.68 18.78
CA GLU A 272 4.72 -13.41 19.12
C GLU A 272 4.19 -12.19 18.37
N VAL A 273 5.00 -11.14 18.20
CA VAL A 273 4.63 -9.96 17.41
C VAL A 273 4.36 -10.35 15.96
N LEU A 274 5.20 -11.20 15.34
CA LEU A 274 4.93 -11.74 14.00
C LEU A 274 3.62 -12.53 13.95
N ARG A 275 3.30 -13.31 14.99
CA ARG A 275 2.01 -14.00 15.09
C ARG A 275 0.84 -13.01 15.12
N HIS A 276 0.97 -11.88 15.82
CA HIS A 276 -0.04 -10.82 15.87
C HIS A 276 -0.15 -10.00 14.58
N ILE A 277 0.93 -9.85 13.81
CA ILE A 277 0.90 -9.25 12.47
C ILE A 277 0.27 -10.23 11.46
N GLY A 278 0.54 -11.53 11.61
CA GLY A 278 0.23 -12.55 10.62
C GLY A 278 1.51 -13.11 10.02
N ILE A 279 1.70 -14.42 10.15
CA ILE A 279 2.88 -15.11 9.62
C ILE A 279 2.61 -15.47 8.15
N PRO A 280 3.52 -15.10 7.22
CA PRO A 280 3.42 -15.47 5.82
C PRO A 280 3.27 -16.98 5.64
N GLN A 281 2.50 -17.37 4.61
CA GLN A 281 2.20 -18.77 4.31
C GLN A 281 3.29 -19.35 3.40
N ASP A 282 3.60 -20.64 3.55
CA ASP A 282 4.51 -21.31 2.61
C ASP A 282 3.95 -21.25 1.18
N PRO A 283 4.76 -20.92 0.16
CA PRO A 283 4.29 -20.76 -1.22
C PRO A 283 3.50 -21.96 -1.72
N HIS A 284 2.41 -21.69 -2.43
CA HIS A 284 1.59 -22.73 -3.06
C HIS A 284 2.16 -23.11 -4.45
N PRO A 285 2.10 -24.38 -4.91
CA PRO A 285 2.64 -24.76 -6.23
C PRO A 285 2.00 -24.06 -7.44
N LEU A 286 0.75 -23.60 -7.31
CA LEU A 286 0.05 -22.82 -8.33
C LEU A 286 0.18 -21.29 -8.14
N GLN A 287 1.05 -20.85 -7.23
CA GLN A 287 1.39 -19.44 -7.11
C GLN A 287 2.22 -19.00 -8.32
N ASP A 288 2.08 -17.73 -8.72
CA ASP A 288 2.97 -17.14 -9.71
C ASP A 288 4.44 -17.25 -9.25
N PRO A 289 5.31 -17.92 -10.01
CA PRO A 289 6.71 -18.14 -9.62
C PRO A 289 7.55 -16.85 -9.59
N THR A 290 7.05 -15.75 -10.17
CA THR A 290 7.71 -14.44 -10.12
C THR A 290 7.54 -13.75 -8.77
N ILE A 291 6.56 -14.18 -7.96
CA ILE A 291 6.34 -13.66 -6.62
C ILE A 291 7.42 -14.19 -5.69
N THR A 292 8.13 -13.26 -5.03
CA THR A 292 9.24 -13.60 -4.13
C THR A 292 8.74 -14.44 -2.96
N ALA A 293 9.49 -15.50 -2.62
CA ALA A 293 9.21 -16.32 -1.46
C ALA A 293 9.22 -15.48 -0.18
N PRO A 294 8.38 -15.80 0.82
CA PRO A 294 8.34 -15.04 2.06
C PRO A 294 9.68 -15.15 2.81
N ILE A 295 10.13 -14.03 3.36
CA ILE A 295 11.39 -13.92 4.12
C ILE A 295 11.40 -14.78 5.40
N ILE A 296 10.21 -15.10 5.91
CA ILE A 296 9.99 -15.90 7.11
C ILE A 296 8.74 -16.77 6.95
N THR A 297 8.79 -18.00 7.47
CA THR A 297 7.66 -18.94 7.47
C THR A 297 7.46 -19.53 8.87
N ALA A 298 6.30 -20.14 9.10
CA ALA A 298 6.00 -20.80 10.37
C ALA A 298 7.04 -21.88 10.72
N GLY A 299 7.52 -22.63 9.72
CA GLY A 299 8.56 -23.65 9.92
C GLY A 299 9.90 -23.07 10.35
N LYS A 300 10.30 -21.92 9.79
CA LYS A 300 11.53 -21.21 10.20
C LYS A 300 11.39 -20.65 11.62
N LEU A 301 10.24 -20.05 11.94
CA LEU A 301 9.96 -19.55 13.30
C LEU A 301 9.92 -20.67 14.35
N LEU A 302 9.35 -21.83 14.02
CA LEU A 302 9.32 -22.99 14.90
C LEU A 302 10.74 -23.42 15.31
N ARG A 303 11.63 -23.60 14.32
CA ARG A 303 13.03 -23.98 14.59
C ARG A 303 13.74 -22.95 15.48
N ILE A 304 13.50 -21.67 15.23
CA ILE A 304 14.08 -20.59 16.03
C ILE A 304 13.55 -20.63 17.47
N ALA A 305 12.23 -20.75 17.66
CA ALA A 305 11.60 -20.82 18.98
C ALA A 305 12.07 -22.05 19.77
N GLU A 306 12.17 -23.23 19.13
CA GLU A 306 12.68 -24.46 19.74
C GLU A 306 14.14 -24.33 20.17
N SER A 307 14.98 -23.68 19.33
CA SER A 307 16.39 -23.46 19.65
C SER A 307 16.62 -22.37 20.71
N THR A 308 15.64 -21.48 20.94
CA THR A 308 15.75 -20.38 21.90
C THR A 308 15.54 -20.92 23.32
N ARG A 309 16.62 -20.94 24.10
CA ARG A 309 16.62 -21.39 25.50
C ARG A 309 16.47 -20.19 26.42
N LEU A 310 15.44 -20.22 27.28
CA LEU A 310 15.29 -19.24 28.35
C LEU A 310 16.31 -19.51 29.47
N PRO A 311 16.82 -18.47 30.16
CA PRO A 311 17.74 -18.64 31.29
C PRO A 311 17.17 -19.51 32.41
N ALA A 312 18.04 -20.24 33.12
CA ALA A 312 17.65 -20.97 34.32
C ALA A 312 17.04 -20.02 35.37
N GLY A 313 15.89 -20.38 35.94
CA GLY A 313 15.15 -19.52 36.87
C GLY A 313 14.21 -18.50 36.21
N SER A 314 13.99 -18.57 34.89
CA SER A 314 12.97 -17.77 34.22
C SER A 314 11.57 -17.99 34.84
N PRO A 315 10.69 -16.97 34.89
CA PRO A 315 9.35 -17.11 35.44
C PRO A 315 8.55 -18.22 34.75
N ALA A 316 7.71 -18.93 35.51
CA ALA A 316 6.87 -20.01 34.98
C ALA A 316 5.98 -19.56 33.82
N GLU A 317 5.49 -18.31 33.87
CA GLU A 317 4.71 -17.69 32.80
C GLU A 317 5.49 -17.58 31.48
N ALA A 318 6.79 -17.24 31.54
CA ALA A 318 7.63 -17.14 30.34
C ALA A 318 7.87 -18.51 29.70
N LEU A 319 8.06 -19.55 30.53
CA LEU A 319 8.16 -20.94 30.06
C LEU A 319 6.84 -21.41 29.43
N GLN A 320 5.70 -21.14 30.07
CA GLN A 320 4.38 -21.49 29.55
C GLN A 320 4.08 -20.79 28.22
N ARG A 321 4.41 -19.50 28.12
CA ARG A 321 4.24 -18.72 26.88
C ARG A 321 5.10 -19.29 25.74
N ARG A 322 6.35 -19.68 26.02
CA ARG A 322 7.22 -20.35 25.04
C ARG A 322 6.61 -21.66 24.55
N GLU A 323 6.16 -22.53 25.44
CA GLU A 323 5.55 -23.82 25.06
C GLU A 323 4.26 -23.63 24.26
N ALA A 324 3.42 -22.67 24.66
CA ALA A 324 2.19 -22.34 23.92
C ALA A 324 2.51 -21.84 22.50
N LEU A 325 3.52 -20.97 22.35
CA LEU A 325 3.95 -20.47 21.05
C LEU A 325 4.52 -21.57 20.16
N ILE A 326 5.35 -22.47 20.71
CA ILE A 326 5.88 -23.63 19.98
C ILE A 326 4.74 -24.57 19.57
N GLY A 327 3.80 -24.86 20.47
CA GLY A 327 2.63 -25.69 20.16
C GLY A 327 1.80 -25.10 19.02
N TRP A 328 1.53 -23.80 19.07
CA TRP A 328 0.82 -23.08 18.02
C TRP A 328 1.58 -23.11 16.68
N LEU A 329 2.90 -22.89 16.68
CA LEU A 329 3.73 -22.95 15.48
C LEU A 329 3.79 -24.36 14.89
N ARG A 330 3.85 -25.42 15.71
CA ARG A 330 3.79 -26.81 15.25
C ARG A 330 2.47 -27.11 14.54
N GLU A 331 1.35 -26.68 15.11
CA GLU A 331 0.06 -26.82 14.46
C GLU A 331 0.00 -26.03 13.15
N ARG A 332 0.51 -24.80 13.14
CA ARG A 332 0.57 -23.95 11.94
C ARG A 332 1.42 -24.57 10.82
N VAL A 333 2.52 -25.23 11.16
CA VAL A 333 3.37 -25.96 10.19
C VAL A 333 2.66 -27.20 9.66
N ALA A 334 2.00 -27.97 10.54
CA ALA A 334 1.39 -29.24 10.18
C ALA A 334 0.08 -29.09 9.39
N LYS A 335 -0.73 -28.08 9.71
CA LYS A 335 -2.10 -27.93 9.15
C LYS A 335 -2.30 -26.64 8.37
N GLY A 336 -1.34 -25.71 8.39
CA GLY A 336 -1.54 -24.37 7.85
C GLY A 336 -2.54 -23.55 8.68
N VAL A 337 -3.45 -22.83 8.03
CA VAL A 337 -4.44 -21.97 8.68
C VAL A 337 -5.63 -22.77 9.19
N SER A 338 -5.72 -22.95 10.50
CA SER A 338 -6.80 -23.70 11.15
C SER A 338 -8.09 -22.91 11.40
N GLY A 339 -8.04 -21.56 11.44
CA GLY A 339 -9.20 -20.70 11.66
C GLY A 339 -9.94 -20.32 10.38
N ASP A 340 -11.14 -19.75 10.53
CA ASP A 340 -11.98 -19.26 9.42
C ASP A 340 -11.52 -17.90 8.87
N SER A 341 -10.52 -17.29 9.51
CA SER A 341 -9.88 -16.05 9.06
C SER A 341 -8.37 -16.19 8.97
N TYR A 342 -7.78 -15.33 8.15
CA TYR A 342 -6.33 -15.15 8.08
C TYR A 342 -5.97 -13.68 8.32
N ARG A 343 -4.98 -13.46 9.18
CA ARG A 343 -4.53 -12.12 9.55
C ARG A 343 -3.39 -11.67 8.64
N VAL A 344 -3.52 -10.45 8.12
CA VAL A 344 -2.46 -9.76 7.37
C VAL A 344 -2.39 -8.30 7.83
N GLY A 345 -1.48 -8.05 8.76
CA GLY A 345 -1.34 -6.77 9.45
C GLY A 345 -2.59 -6.43 10.28
N PRO A 346 -3.17 -5.23 10.13
CA PRO A 346 -4.40 -4.87 10.83
C PRO A 346 -5.63 -5.63 10.32
N LEU A 347 -5.54 -6.29 9.16
CA LEU A 347 -6.67 -6.90 8.45
C LEU A 347 -6.86 -8.36 8.83
N GLU A 348 -8.12 -8.79 8.77
CA GLU A 348 -8.53 -10.18 8.94
C GLU A 348 -9.44 -10.57 7.76
N VAL A 349 -8.85 -11.32 6.83
CA VAL A 349 -9.55 -11.79 5.63
C VAL A 349 -10.27 -13.10 5.90
N ARG A 350 -11.36 -13.34 5.18
CA ARG A 350 -12.15 -14.58 5.21
C ARG A 350 -12.40 -15.07 3.79
N GLU A 351 -12.82 -16.32 3.70
CA GLU A 351 -13.31 -16.88 2.44
C GLU A 351 -14.49 -16.05 1.91
N GLY A 352 -14.47 -15.76 0.61
CA GLY A 352 -15.50 -14.98 -0.07
C GLY A 352 -15.22 -13.47 -0.09
N ASP A 353 -14.22 -12.98 0.66
CA ASP A 353 -13.82 -11.58 0.58
C ASP A 353 -13.33 -11.24 -0.83
N TRP A 354 -13.79 -10.12 -1.38
CA TRP A 354 -13.32 -9.60 -2.65
C TRP A 354 -12.15 -8.66 -2.40
N PHE A 355 -11.02 -8.98 -3.02
CA PHE A 355 -9.85 -8.14 -3.04
C PHE A 355 -9.97 -7.14 -4.19
N LEU A 356 -9.81 -5.84 -3.91
CA LEU A 356 -9.80 -4.77 -4.90
C LEU A 356 -8.47 -4.01 -4.75
N MET A 357 -7.68 -3.94 -5.83
CA MET A 357 -6.41 -3.22 -5.82
C MET A 357 -6.36 -2.04 -6.75
N ARG A 358 -5.58 -1.04 -6.34
CA ARG A 358 -5.26 0.16 -7.11
C ARG A 358 -3.78 0.17 -7.42
N ASN A 359 -3.46 0.05 -8.70
CA ASN A 359 -2.13 0.31 -9.24
C ASN A 359 -2.20 1.44 -10.29
N PRO A 360 -1.09 2.11 -10.62
CA PRO A 360 -1.05 3.04 -11.74
C PRO A 360 -1.47 2.31 -13.03
N SER A 361 -2.50 2.81 -13.71
CA SER A 361 -3.04 2.16 -14.91
C SER A 361 -3.88 3.15 -15.73
N PRO A 362 -3.80 3.09 -17.08
CA PRO A 362 -4.65 3.93 -17.94
C PRO A 362 -6.12 3.49 -17.92
N PHE A 363 -6.41 2.26 -17.52
CA PHE A 363 -7.76 1.70 -17.49
C PHE A 363 -8.69 2.42 -16.48
N ASN A 364 -8.14 3.20 -15.54
CA ASN A 364 -8.90 4.01 -14.60
C ASN A 364 -9.82 5.06 -15.25
N GLN A 365 -9.60 5.39 -16.53
CA GLN A 365 -10.37 6.41 -17.24
C GLN A 365 -11.18 5.83 -18.40
N PHE A 366 -11.24 4.50 -18.56
CA PHE A 366 -11.86 3.87 -19.72
C PHE A 366 -13.37 3.67 -19.57
N THR A 367 -13.94 3.94 -18.41
CA THR A 367 -15.40 3.98 -18.20
C THR A 367 -15.87 5.35 -17.77
N ASP A 368 -17.19 5.53 -17.81
CA ASP A 368 -17.87 6.69 -17.25
C ASP A 368 -17.87 6.72 -15.71
N LEU A 369 -17.40 5.67 -15.04
CA LEU A 369 -16.96 5.67 -13.63
C LEU A 369 -15.54 6.21 -13.45
N ALA A 370 -15.20 7.28 -14.17
CA ALA A 370 -13.88 7.91 -14.13
C ALA A 370 -13.84 9.10 -13.15
N PRO A 371 -12.84 9.17 -12.25
CA PRO A 371 -11.71 8.25 -12.13
C PRO A 371 -12.08 6.93 -11.42
N GLY A 372 -11.69 5.80 -11.99
CA GLY A 372 -11.78 4.49 -11.34
C GLY A 372 -10.87 4.44 -10.10
N LEU A 373 -11.36 3.83 -9.02
CA LEU A 373 -10.59 3.68 -7.78
C LEU A 373 -9.71 2.43 -7.77
N PHE A 374 -10.13 1.38 -8.47
CA PHE A 374 -9.44 0.10 -8.52
C PHE A 374 -9.21 -0.33 -9.96
N THR A 375 -8.13 -1.06 -10.18
CA THR A 375 -7.64 -1.51 -11.48
C THR A 375 -7.65 -3.02 -11.65
N HIS A 376 -7.75 -3.76 -10.55
CA HIS A 376 -7.77 -5.21 -10.58
C HIS A 376 -8.46 -5.78 -9.34
N VAL A 377 -8.89 -7.03 -9.43
CA VAL A 377 -9.65 -7.70 -8.38
C VAL A 377 -9.36 -9.19 -8.32
N GLY A 378 -9.68 -9.79 -7.17
CA GLY A 378 -9.66 -11.23 -6.96
C GLY A 378 -10.61 -11.64 -5.84
N VAL A 379 -10.74 -12.95 -5.62
CA VAL A 379 -11.56 -13.52 -4.54
C VAL A 379 -10.66 -14.29 -3.58
N VAL A 380 -10.85 -14.08 -2.29
CA VAL A 380 -10.21 -14.86 -1.23
C VAL A 380 -10.94 -16.20 -1.07
N THR A 381 -10.20 -17.29 -1.09
CA THR A 381 -10.70 -18.63 -0.77
C THR A 381 -9.62 -19.41 -0.04
N THR A 382 -9.92 -20.62 0.43
CA THR A 382 -8.92 -21.55 0.95
C THR A 382 -8.73 -22.77 0.09
N LEU A 383 -7.52 -23.31 0.17
CA LEU A 383 -7.12 -24.55 -0.46
C LEU A 383 -6.32 -25.37 0.55
N THR A 384 -6.63 -26.66 0.62
CA THR A 384 -5.86 -27.64 1.39
C THR A 384 -5.10 -28.51 0.40
N ASP A 385 -3.77 -28.54 0.50
CA ASP A 385 -2.94 -29.35 -0.39
C ASP A 385 -2.99 -30.84 -0.02
N GLU A 386 -2.31 -31.68 -0.81
CA GLU A 386 -2.22 -33.13 -0.58
C GLU A 386 -1.57 -33.48 0.78
N GLN A 387 -0.83 -32.55 1.38
CA GLN A 387 -0.19 -32.71 2.68
C GLN A 387 -1.11 -32.30 3.84
N GLY A 388 -2.34 -31.85 3.55
CA GLY A 388 -3.29 -31.39 4.56
C GLY A 388 -3.03 -29.95 5.03
N VAL A 389 -2.15 -29.19 4.36
CA VAL A 389 -1.83 -27.82 4.73
C VAL A 389 -2.84 -26.87 4.09
N ARG A 390 -3.67 -26.24 4.92
CA ARG A 390 -4.66 -25.26 4.50
C ARG A 390 -4.05 -23.86 4.34
N ARG A 391 -4.32 -23.20 3.22
CA ARG A 391 -3.86 -21.84 2.91
C ARG A 391 -5.02 -20.94 2.50
N PHE A 392 -4.92 -19.66 2.82
CA PHE A 392 -5.74 -18.60 2.26
C PHE A 392 -5.05 -18.05 1.01
N VAL A 393 -5.77 -18.06 -0.10
CA VAL A 393 -5.28 -17.63 -1.41
C VAL A 393 -6.22 -16.60 -2.02
N VAL A 394 -5.66 -15.66 -2.77
CA VAL A 394 -6.39 -14.86 -3.74
C VAL A 394 -6.34 -15.60 -5.07
N THR A 395 -7.51 -15.75 -5.70
CA THR A 395 -7.63 -16.26 -7.05
C THR A 395 -8.30 -15.22 -7.94
N ASP A 396 -7.81 -15.12 -9.16
CA ASP A 396 -8.21 -14.12 -10.15
C ASP A 396 -8.02 -14.68 -11.57
N VAL A 397 -8.29 -13.84 -12.57
CA VAL A 397 -7.96 -14.13 -13.96
C VAL A 397 -6.80 -13.22 -14.35
N PRO A 398 -5.57 -13.75 -14.45
CA PRO A 398 -4.40 -12.94 -14.75
C PRO A 398 -4.37 -12.56 -16.24
N GLU A 399 -3.74 -11.43 -16.58
CA GLU A 399 -3.51 -11.07 -17.99
C GLU A 399 -2.52 -12.02 -18.68
N ARG A 400 -1.65 -12.67 -17.90
CA ARG A 400 -0.67 -13.67 -18.34
C ARG A 400 -0.87 -14.98 -17.59
N GLY A 401 -0.60 -16.08 -18.25
CA GLY A 401 -0.84 -17.44 -17.78
C GLY A 401 -1.94 -18.13 -18.58
N ASP A 402 -1.92 -19.45 -18.58
CA ASP A 402 -2.92 -20.30 -19.21
C ASP A 402 -3.82 -21.01 -18.19
N ARG A 403 -3.63 -20.71 -16.89
CA ARG A 403 -4.42 -21.25 -15.78
C ARG A 403 -4.79 -20.20 -14.74
N VAL A 404 -5.89 -20.44 -14.04
CA VAL A 404 -6.31 -19.67 -12.87
C VAL A 404 -5.35 -19.96 -11.70
N PRO A 405 -4.63 -18.95 -11.18
CA PRO A 405 -3.65 -19.14 -10.13
C PRO A 405 -4.30 -19.27 -8.74
N ALA A 406 -3.48 -19.70 -7.78
CA ALA A 406 -3.78 -19.63 -6.36
C ALA A 406 -2.57 -19.06 -5.63
N THR A 407 -2.61 -17.74 -5.39
CA THR A 407 -1.51 -16.99 -4.77
C THR A 407 -1.86 -16.72 -3.32
N ASN A 408 -0.94 -17.00 -2.39
CA ASN A 408 -1.17 -16.74 -0.96
C ASN A 408 -1.53 -15.27 -0.73
N VAL A 409 -2.54 -15.01 0.12
CA VAL A 409 -3.05 -13.64 0.35
C VAL A 409 -1.93 -12.69 0.77
N ASP A 410 -1.05 -13.11 1.69
CA ASP A 410 0.09 -12.32 2.18
C ASP A 410 1.09 -11.97 1.08
N ALA A 411 1.33 -12.89 0.14
CA ALA A 411 2.21 -12.65 -0.99
C ALA A 411 1.56 -11.69 -2.01
N TYR A 412 0.24 -11.84 -2.24
CA TYR A 412 -0.52 -10.99 -3.16
C TYR A 412 -0.59 -9.54 -2.68
N VAL A 413 -0.93 -9.33 -1.41
CA VAL A 413 -1.05 -7.97 -0.84
C VAL A 413 0.31 -7.31 -0.61
N GLY A 414 1.38 -8.11 -0.44
CA GLY A 414 2.74 -7.62 -0.30
C GLY A 414 3.25 -6.82 -1.51
N THR A 415 2.77 -7.15 -2.72
CA THR A 415 3.13 -6.46 -3.97
C THR A 415 2.20 -5.29 -4.30
N THR A 416 1.15 -5.08 -3.52
CA THR A 416 0.09 -4.12 -3.83
C THR A 416 0.23 -2.81 -3.02
N LEU A 417 0.10 -1.67 -3.71
CA LEU A 417 0.31 -0.33 -3.12
C LEU A 417 -0.88 0.17 -2.29
N HIS A 418 -2.09 -0.07 -2.79
CA HIS A 418 -3.33 0.29 -2.13
C HIS A 418 -4.41 -0.73 -2.51
N TYR A 419 -5.15 -1.21 -1.52
CA TYR A 419 -6.20 -2.19 -1.73
C TYR A 419 -7.24 -2.14 -0.64
N PHE A 420 -8.45 -2.57 -0.97
CA PHE A 420 -9.54 -2.85 -0.05
C PHE A 420 -9.96 -4.31 -0.13
N PHE A 421 -10.55 -4.80 0.95
CA PHE A 421 -11.35 -6.01 0.96
C PHE A 421 -12.81 -5.66 1.17
N LEU A 422 -13.68 -6.20 0.31
CA LEU A 422 -15.13 -6.14 0.45
C LEU A 422 -15.63 -7.50 0.94
N ARG A 423 -16.59 -7.51 1.86
CA ARG A 423 -17.26 -8.73 2.32
C ARG A 423 -18.76 -8.58 2.17
N HIS A 424 -19.42 -9.59 1.63
CA HIS A 424 -20.88 -9.59 1.60
C HIS A 424 -21.43 -9.73 3.02
N ARG A 425 -22.52 -9.02 3.35
CA ARG A 425 -23.13 -9.04 4.69
C ARG A 425 -23.68 -10.41 5.08
N ASP A 426 -24.11 -11.18 4.10
CA ASP A 426 -24.58 -12.56 4.25
C ASP A 426 -23.41 -13.56 4.10
N GLU A 427 -23.18 -14.35 5.16
CA GLU A 427 -22.13 -15.36 5.23
C GLU A 427 -22.35 -16.51 4.23
N GLN A 428 -23.61 -16.90 3.96
CA GLN A 428 -23.90 -17.96 3.00
C GLN A 428 -23.53 -17.55 1.57
N VAL A 429 -23.69 -16.26 1.26
CA VAL A 429 -23.25 -15.67 0.00
C VAL A 429 -21.72 -15.70 -0.10
N ASN A 430 -21.00 -15.31 0.96
CA ASN A 430 -19.53 -15.40 1.00
C ASN A 430 -19.04 -16.84 0.78
N GLN A 431 -19.65 -17.82 1.43
CA GLN A 431 -19.31 -19.24 1.26
C GLN A 431 -19.52 -19.70 -0.18
N THR A 432 -20.61 -19.29 -0.81
CA THR A 432 -20.91 -19.65 -2.21
C THR A 432 -19.90 -19.00 -3.17
N ILE A 433 -19.56 -17.74 -2.95
CA ILE A 433 -18.52 -17.02 -3.72
C ILE A 433 -17.17 -17.70 -3.57
N ALA A 434 -16.78 -18.05 -2.34
CA ALA A 434 -15.53 -18.72 -2.04
C ALA A 434 -15.42 -20.09 -2.70
N GLU A 435 -16.50 -20.88 -2.65
CA GLU A 435 -16.57 -22.19 -3.28
C GLU A 435 -16.48 -22.07 -4.80
N ALA A 436 -17.21 -21.13 -5.41
CA ALA A 436 -17.12 -20.87 -6.84
C ALA A 436 -15.68 -20.52 -7.25
N ALA A 437 -15.04 -19.62 -6.52
CA ALA A 437 -13.64 -19.25 -6.74
C ALA A 437 -12.70 -20.46 -6.58
N ARG A 438 -12.89 -21.27 -5.53
CA ARG A 438 -12.10 -22.47 -5.26
C ARG A 438 -12.17 -23.49 -6.41
N GLN A 439 -13.37 -23.71 -6.95
CA GLN A 439 -13.60 -24.62 -8.07
C GLN A 439 -12.88 -24.19 -9.36
N THR A 440 -12.51 -22.91 -9.48
CA THR A 440 -11.78 -22.42 -10.65
C THR A 440 -10.27 -22.59 -10.56
N ILE A 441 -9.70 -22.81 -9.38
CA ILE A 441 -8.24 -22.89 -9.20
C ILE A 441 -7.66 -24.00 -10.10
N GLY A 442 -6.63 -23.64 -10.87
CA GLY A 442 -5.95 -24.55 -11.79
C GLY A 442 -6.68 -24.80 -13.12
N ASN A 443 -7.91 -24.28 -13.29
CA ASN A 443 -8.63 -24.38 -14.55
C ASN A 443 -7.90 -23.64 -15.67
N PRO A 444 -8.07 -24.07 -16.94
CA PRO A 444 -7.59 -23.28 -18.08
C PRO A 444 -8.20 -21.89 -18.08
N THR A 445 -7.39 -20.85 -18.28
CA THR A 445 -7.85 -19.46 -18.36
C THR A 445 -7.60 -18.86 -19.75
N GLN A 446 -8.43 -17.90 -20.12
CA GLN A 446 -8.25 -17.07 -21.31
C GLN A 446 -8.68 -15.65 -20.97
N PHE A 447 -7.73 -14.70 -21.04
CA PHE A 447 -8.05 -13.29 -20.82
C PHE A 447 -8.86 -12.73 -22.00
N ASP A 448 -10.03 -12.14 -21.73
CA ASP A 448 -10.88 -11.54 -22.76
C ASP A 448 -10.51 -10.07 -23.03
N LEU A 449 -9.78 -9.84 -24.11
CA LEU A 449 -9.40 -8.51 -24.60
C LEU A 449 -10.59 -7.64 -25.06
N LEU A 450 -11.77 -8.24 -25.21
CA LEU A 450 -13.02 -7.55 -25.56
C LEU A 450 -13.91 -7.32 -24.33
N PHE A 451 -13.43 -7.66 -23.13
CA PHE A 451 -14.09 -7.43 -21.84
C PHE A 451 -15.57 -7.81 -21.81
N ARG A 452 -15.96 -8.92 -22.44
CA ARG A 452 -17.36 -9.37 -22.51
C ARG A 452 -17.70 -10.22 -21.30
N THR A 453 -18.95 -10.15 -20.82
CA THR A 453 -19.41 -11.06 -19.75
C THR A 453 -20.24 -12.24 -20.24
N GLY A 454 -20.72 -12.22 -21.49
CA GLY A 454 -21.45 -13.35 -22.09
C GLY A 454 -20.81 -14.75 -21.96
N PRO A 455 -19.47 -14.93 -22.06
CA PRO A 455 -18.85 -16.24 -21.82
C PRO A 455 -19.02 -16.74 -20.38
N VAL A 456 -18.94 -15.86 -19.37
CA VAL A 456 -19.14 -16.24 -17.97
C VAL A 456 -20.61 -16.48 -17.64
N GLU A 457 -21.55 -15.76 -18.24
CA GLU A 457 -23.00 -16.01 -18.05
C GLU A 457 -23.40 -17.45 -18.42
N LYS A 458 -22.74 -18.04 -19.43
CA LYS A 458 -22.98 -19.44 -19.85
C LYS A 458 -22.59 -20.47 -18.78
N LEU A 459 -21.81 -20.09 -17.77
CA LEU A 459 -21.37 -20.96 -16.67
C LEU A 459 -22.26 -20.84 -15.42
N LYS A 460 -23.31 -20.03 -15.47
CA LYS A 460 -24.22 -19.83 -14.33
C LYS A 460 -24.86 -21.17 -13.91
N GLY A 461 -24.77 -21.48 -12.61
CA GLY A 461 -25.37 -22.68 -12.01
C GLY A 461 -24.68 -24.00 -12.39
N GLN A 462 -23.50 -23.95 -13.02
CA GLN A 462 -22.72 -25.13 -13.36
C GLN A 462 -21.59 -25.35 -12.35
N ASP A 463 -21.19 -26.62 -12.19
CA ASP A 463 -19.90 -26.96 -11.58
C ASP A 463 -18.77 -26.37 -12.44
N LEU A 464 -17.93 -25.54 -11.81
CA LEU A 464 -16.88 -24.81 -12.49
C LEU A 464 -15.60 -25.63 -12.67
N ARG A 465 -15.45 -26.78 -12.00
CA ARG A 465 -14.22 -27.58 -12.05
C ARG A 465 -13.88 -28.03 -13.47
N GLY A 466 -12.64 -27.79 -13.88
CA GLY A 466 -12.10 -28.14 -15.20
C GLY A 466 -12.65 -27.32 -16.37
N LYS A 467 -13.55 -26.35 -16.13
CA LYS A 467 -14.08 -25.48 -17.18
C LYS A 467 -13.05 -24.44 -17.60
N THR A 468 -13.03 -24.07 -18.87
CA THR A 468 -12.23 -22.91 -19.30
C THR A 468 -12.87 -21.63 -18.80
N ILE A 469 -12.11 -20.84 -18.05
CA ILE A 469 -12.50 -19.54 -17.54
C ILE A 469 -12.07 -18.49 -18.56
N HIS A 470 -13.00 -18.07 -19.42
CA HIS A 470 -12.75 -17.04 -20.44
C HIS A 470 -13.40 -15.72 -20.01
N THR A 471 -12.60 -14.83 -19.43
CA THR A 471 -13.07 -13.55 -18.90
C THR A 471 -11.88 -12.64 -18.59
N TYR A 472 -12.13 -11.55 -17.87
CA TYR A 472 -11.14 -10.62 -17.31
C TYR A 472 -11.37 -10.50 -15.79
N CYS A 473 -10.52 -9.75 -15.09
CA CYS A 473 -10.52 -9.72 -13.62
C CYS A 473 -11.90 -9.41 -12.99
N ALA A 474 -12.59 -8.34 -13.39
CA ALA A 474 -13.93 -8.05 -12.86
C ALA A 474 -15.00 -9.05 -13.34
N GLY A 475 -14.87 -9.58 -14.56
CA GLY A 475 -15.73 -10.66 -15.03
C GLY A 475 -15.57 -11.97 -14.24
N PHE A 476 -14.42 -12.19 -13.58
CA PHE A 476 -14.23 -13.29 -12.62
C PHE A 476 -15.05 -13.10 -11.33
N LEU A 477 -15.17 -11.86 -10.83
CA LEU A 477 -16.07 -11.58 -9.71
C LEU A 477 -17.52 -11.88 -10.08
N LEU A 478 -17.96 -11.51 -11.30
CA LEU A 478 -19.29 -11.83 -11.79
C LEU A 478 -19.52 -13.34 -11.91
N LEU A 479 -18.53 -14.10 -12.39
CA LEU A 479 -18.58 -15.56 -12.44
C LEU A 479 -18.86 -16.17 -11.05
N CYS A 480 -18.22 -15.65 -10.00
CA CYS A 480 -18.42 -16.12 -8.63
C CYS A 480 -19.79 -15.65 -8.09
N ALA A 481 -20.11 -14.36 -8.28
CA ALA A 481 -21.35 -13.75 -7.80
C ALA A 481 -22.60 -14.45 -8.35
N GLN A 482 -22.64 -14.80 -9.64
CA GLN A 482 -23.82 -15.42 -10.25
C GLN A 482 -24.13 -16.83 -9.71
N GLN A 483 -23.17 -17.52 -9.07
CA GLN A 483 -23.40 -18.82 -8.44
C GLN A 483 -24.27 -18.71 -7.19
N THR A 484 -24.38 -17.52 -6.61
CA THR A 484 -25.25 -17.24 -5.45
C THR A 484 -26.73 -17.24 -5.81
N GLY A 485 -27.06 -17.16 -7.11
CA GLY A 485 -28.44 -17.01 -7.59
C GLY A 485 -29.00 -15.59 -7.43
N LEU A 486 -28.32 -14.69 -6.72
CA LEU A 486 -28.75 -13.32 -6.51
C LEU A 486 -28.63 -12.48 -7.81
N PRO A 487 -29.45 -11.42 -7.95
CA PRO A 487 -29.35 -10.49 -9.06
C PRO A 487 -27.96 -9.85 -9.22
N ARG A 488 -27.51 -9.66 -10.46
CA ARG A 488 -26.25 -8.95 -10.77
C ARG A 488 -26.17 -7.57 -10.10
N ALA A 489 -27.30 -6.86 -10.04
CA ALA A 489 -27.38 -5.52 -9.45
C ALA A 489 -27.10 -5.50 -7.93
N ASP A 490 -27.17 -6.64 -7.24
CA ASP A 490 -26.78 -6.72 -5.82
C ASP A 490 -25.26 -6.66 -5.62
N PHE A 491 -24.48 -6.95 -6.67
CA PHE A 491 -23.02 -6.92 -6.66
C PHE A 491 -22.46 -5.75 -7.48
N PHE A 492 -23.07 -5.46 -8.62
CA PHE A 492 -22.68 -4.41 -9.56
C PHE A 492 -23.89 -3.53 -9.86
N PRO A 493 -24.26 -2.61 -8.94
CA PRO A 493 -25.50 -1.85 -9.05
C PRO A 493 -25.45 -0.79 -10.15
N LEU A 494 -24.26 -0.30 -10.49
CA LEU A 494 -24.08 0.70 -11.54
C LEU A 494 -23.76 0.00 -12.87
N ARG A 495 -24.49 0.38 -13.92
CA ARG A 495 -24.11 0.05 -15.30
C ARG A 495 -22.95 0.94 -15.72
N GLU A 496 -22.03 0.44 -16.51
CA GLU A 496 -20.85 1.20 -16.96
C GLU A 496 -20.81 1.30 -18.47
N PHE A 497 -20.34 2.43 -18.96
CA PHE A 497 -20.21 2.71 -20.38
C PHE A 497 -18.84 3.27 -20.70
N SER A 498 -18.44 3.20 -21.97
CA SER A 498 -17.28 3.95 -22.43
C SER A 498 -17.53 5.46 -22.25
N PRO A 499 -16.54 6.26 -21.83
CA PRO A 499 -16.72 7.68 -21.52
C PRO A 499 -17.05 8.52 -22.76
N SER A 500 -16.73 8.04 -23.97
CA SER A 500 -17.07 8.70 -25.23
C SER A 500 -17.02 7.72 -26.41
N GLU A 501 -17.72 8.06 -27.51
CA GLU A 501 -17.59 7.33 -28.78
C GLU A 501 -16.14 7.33 -29.28
N ARG A 502 -15.43 8.44 -29.08
CA ARG A 502 -14.01 8.56 -29.43
C ARG A 502 -13.15 7.55 -28.67
N CYS A 503 -13.44 7.32 -27.39
CA CYS A 503 -12.76 6.29 -26.61
C CYS A 503 -12.98 4.90 -27.22
N GLN A 504 -14.22 4.55 -27.58
CA GLN A 504 -14.53 3.29 -28.26
C GLN A 504 -13.77 3.14 -29.59
N GLN A 505 -13.74 4.20 -30.40
CA GLN A 505 -12.99 4.21 -31.68
C GLN A 505 -11.49 3.99 -31.44
N ASN A 506 -10.90 4.66 -30.44
CA ASN A 506 -9.49 4.51 -30.11
C ASN A 506 -9.17 3.11 -29.55
N LEU A 507 -10.04 2.54 -28.70
CA LEU A 507 -9.90 1.15 -28.22
C LEU A 507 -9.96 0.16 -29.38
N ALA A 508 -10.85 0.37 -30.36
CA ALA A 508 -10.93 -0.47 -31.54
C ALA A 508 -9.64 -0.46 -32.37
N LYS A 509 -8.91 0.68 -32.44
CA LYS A 509 -7.57 0.74 -33.07
C LYS A 509 -6.56 -0.19 -32.38
N LEU A 510 -6.72 -0.45 -31.08
CA LEU A 510 -5.91 -1.37 -30.28
C LEU A 510 -6.38 -2.83 -30.38
N GLY A 511 -7.50 -3.12 -31.05
CA GLY A 511 -8.15 -4.43 -31.01
C GLY A 511 -8.90 -4.72 -29.71
N LEU A 512 -9.20 -3.67 -28.94
CA LEU A 512 -9.97 -3.75 -27.69
C LEU A 512 -11.39 -3.22 -27.92
N ARG A 513 -12.32 -3.67 -27.09
CA ARG A 513 -13.68 -3.12 -27.03
C ARG A 513 -14.22 -3.33 -25.61
N LEU A 514 -14.97 -2.36 -25.09
CA LEU A 514 -15.75 -2.59 -23.87
C LEU A 514 -17.10 -3.18 -24.29
N GLY A 515 -17.49 -4.31 -23.69
CA GLY A 515 -18.81 -4.89 -23.89
C GLY A 515 -19.93 -3.98 -23.36
N ASP A 516 -21.14 -4.13 -23.88
CA ASP A 516 -22.33 -3.39 -23.40
C ASP A 516 -22.70 -3.78 -21.95
N ASP A 517 -22.14 -4.90 -21.48
CA ASP A 517 -22.26 -5.51 -20.17
C ASP A 517 -20.97 -5.40 -19.35
N TYR A 518 -20.08 -4.45 -19.68
CA TYR A 518 -18.82 -4.24 -18.99
C TYR A 518 -19.03 -3.96 -17.48
N ILE A 519 -18.10 -4.44 -16.66
CA ILE A 519 -17.96 -4.09 -15.24
C ILE A 519 -16.50 -3.77 -14.94
N SER A 520 -16.26 -2.67 -14.24
CA SER A 520 -14.93 -2.33 -13.77
C SER A 520 -14.62 -3.03 -12.44
N PRO A 521 -13.33 -3.15 -12.10
CA PRO A 521 -12.87 -3.40 -10.74
C PRO A 521 -13.45 -2.47 -9.67
N THR A 522 -13.91 -1.26 -10.05
CA THR A 522 -14.50 -0.27 -9.14
C THR A 522 -16.00 -0.51 -8.91
N GLY A 523 -16.71 -1.07 -9.89
CA GLY A 523 -18.16 -1.35 -9.82
C GLY A 523 -18.64 -2.03 -8.52
N PRO A 524 -17.96 -3.08 -8.01
CA PRO A 524 -18.32 -3.73 -6.75
C PRO A 524 -18.44 -2.82 -5.52
N LEU A 525 -17.67 -1.73 -5.51
CA LEU A 525 -17.63 -0.80 -4.39
C LEU A 525 -19.02 -0.27 -4.05
N PHE A 526 -19.87 -0.07 -5.07
CA PHE A 526 -21.19 0.54 -4.91
C PHE A 526 -22.26 -0.44 -4.37
N SER A 527 -21.95 -1.72 -4.20
CA SER A 527 -22.91 -2.69 -3.63
C SER A 527 -23.24 -2.35 -2.17
N PRO A 528 -24.52 -2.12 -1.82
CA PRO A 528 -24.93 -1.88 -0.42
C PRO A 528 -24.82 -3.15 0.45
N ASN A 529 -24.78 -4.32 -0.20
CA ASN A 529 -24.66 -5.60 0.46
C ASN A 529 -23.20 -5.94 0.82
N HIS A 530 -22.23 -5.14 0.37
CA HIS A 530 -20.84 -5.27 0.74
C HIS A 530 -20.41 -4.25 1.80
N VAL A 531 -19.68 -4.72 2.80
CA VAL A 531 -18.95 -3.89 3.76
C VAL A 531 -17.48 -3.87 3.41
N ILE A 532 -16.83 -2.72 3.61
CA ILE A 532 -15.36 -2.63 3.54
C ILE A 532 -14.83 -3.20 4.86
N VAL A 533 -14.19 -4.36 4.82
CA VAL A 533 -13.62 -4.98 6.04
C VAL A 533 -12.27 -4.41 6.42
N GLY A 534 -11.64 -3.70 5.47
CA GLY A 534 -10.46 -2.90 5.68
C GLY A 534 -9.62 -2.82 4.42
N GLY A 535 -8.44 -2.20 4.54
CA GLY A 535 -7.52 -2.04 3.45
C GLY A 535 -6.14 -1.58 3.89
N ARG A 536 -5.24 -1.46 2.92
CA ARG A 536 -3.92 -0.88 3.13
C ARG A 536 -3.97 0.62 2.84
N ARG A 537 -3.41 1.41 3.75
CA ARG A 537 -3.20 2.84 3.50
C ARG A 537 -2.30 3.03 2.28
N PRO A 538 -2.62 3.98 1.40
CA PRO A 538 -1.85 4.19 0.18
C PRO A 538 -0.40 4.48 0.51
N LEU A 539 0.50 3.64 0.00
CA LEU A 539 1.92 3.95 0.00
C LEU A 539 2.20 5.06 -1.00
N TYR A 540 2.41 6.28 -0.49
CA TYR A 540 2.80 7.38 -1.35
C TYR A 540 4.24 7.24 -1.82
N SER A 541 4.40 7.37 -3.12
CA SER A 541 5.68 7.47 -3.80
C SER A 541 5.54 8.53 -4.88
N PRO A 542 6.35 9.61 -4.85
CA PRO A 542 6.35 10.63 -5.90
C PRO A 542 6.55 10.05 -7.30
N GLU A 543 7.38 9.01 -7.40
CA GLU A 543 7.63 8.23 -8.60
C GLU A 543 6.31 7.68 -9.18
N ARG A 544 5.48 7.09 -8.32
CA ARG A 544 4.17 6.53 -8.69
C ARG A 544 3.13 7.60 -8.96
N GLU A 545 3.19 8.75 -8.28
CA GLU A 545 2.33 9.90 -8.58
C GLU A 545 2.57 10.38 -10.02
N ILE A 546 3.84 10.48 -10.44
CA ILE A 546 4.20 10.84 -11.81
C ILE A 546 3.64 9.82 -12.81
N GLN A 547 3.84 8.52 -12.57
CA GLN A 547 3.31 7.47 -13.46
C GLN A 547 1.79 7.53 -13.56
N THR A 548 1.09 7.63 -12.43
CA THR A 548 -0.37 7.70 -12.38
C THR A 548 -0.89 8.89 -13.17
N ALA A 549 -0.28 10.06 -13.01
CA ALA A 549 -0.66 11.27 -13.75
C ALA A 549 -0.44 11.17 -15.27
N ILE A 550 0.55 10.39 -15.72
CA ILE A 550 0.80 10.11 -17.15
C ILE A 550 -0.24 9.11 -17.67
N PHE A 551 -0.52 8.03 -16.94
CA PHE A 551 -1.54 7.05 -17.30
C PHE A 551 -2.96 7.65 -17.32
N ASP A 552 -3.30 8.49 -16.33
CA ASP A 552 -4.57 9.21 -16.31
C ASP A 552 -4.68 10.18 -17.50
N HIS A 553 -3.58 10.83 -17.87
CA HIS A 553 -3.55 11.70 -19.05
C HIS A 553 -3.70 10.92 -20.36
N PHE A 554 -3.12 9.71 -20.46
CA PHE A 554 -3.38 8.79 -21.56
C PHE A 554 -4.89 8.49 -21.66
N GLY A 555 -5.49 8.08 -20.54
CA GLY A 555 -6.89 7.71 -20.47
C GLY A 555 -7.83 8.87 -20.80
N TYR A 556 -7.54 10.07 -20.30
CA TYR A 556 -8.22 11.30 -20.70
C TYR A 556 -8.09 11.54 -22.21
N SER A 557 -6.89 11.40 -22.77
CA SER A 557 -6.63 11.63 -24.19
C SER A 557 -7.30 10.59 -25.08
N MET A 558 -7.49 9.35 -24.62
CA MET A 558 -8.28 8.35 -25.31
C MET A 558 -9.74 8.78 -25.50
N ALA A 559 -10.30 9.56 -24.57
CA ALA A 559 -11.68 10.04 -24.67
C ALA A 559 -11.83 11.33 -25.48
N HIS A 560 -10.79 12.16 -25.58
CA HIS A 560 -10.87 13.52 -26.16
C HIS A 560 -10.00 13.75 -27.40
N GLY A 561 -9.00 12.88 -27.64
CA GLY A 561 -8.07 12.96 -28.76
C GLY A 561 -8.24 11.80 -29.73
N GLU A 562 -7.63 11.93 -30.90
CA GLU A 562 -7.50 10.81 -31.83
C GLU A 562 -6.19 10.07 -31.56
N LEU A 563 -6.29 8.79 -31.18
CA LEU A 563 -5.11 7.94 -31.01
C LEU A 563 -4.50 7.65 -32.38
N VAL A 564 -3.21 7.93 -32.52
CA VAL A 564 -2.39 7.52 -33.66
C VAL A 564 -1.33 6.54 -33.15
N PRO A 565 -1.59 5.21 -33.20
CA PRO A 565 -0.59 4.22 -32.84
C PRO A 565 0.64 4.37 -33.74
N SER A 566 1.82 4.42 -33.14
CA SER A 566 3.06 4.71 -33.84
C SER A 566 4.14 3.64 -33.58
N PRO A 567 3.83 2.33 -33.74
CA PRO A 567 4.72 1.25 -33.33
C PRO A 567 6.10 1.33 -33.98
N ASP A 568 7.14 0.93 -33.26
CA ASP A 568 8.48 0.77 -33.84
C ASP A 568 8.56 -0.45 -34.80
N LEU A 569 9.72 -0.66 -35.43
CA LEU A 569 9.92 -1.76 -36.36
C LEU A 569 9.70 -3.15 -35.72
N PHE A 570 10.13 -3.33 -34.47
CA PHE A 570 10.00 -4.59 -33.76
C PHE A 570 8.54 -4.87 -33.38
N GLN A 571 7.85 -3.87 -32.85
CA GLN A 571 6.43 -3.92 -32.51
C GLN A 571 5.56 -4.18 -33.75
N MET A 572 5.87 -3.53 -34.88
CA MET A 572 5.21 -3.81 -36.17
C MET A 572 5.45 -5.24 -36.64
N LEU A 573 6.69 -5.74 -36.57
CA LEU A 573 7.02 -7.11 -36.95
C LEU A 573 6.26 -8.11 -36.07
N ARG A 574 6.26 -7.90 -34.74
CA ARG A 574 5.52 -8.73 -33.78
C ARG A 574 4.03 -8.77 -34.10
N SER A 575 3.41 -7.63 -34.40
CA SER A 575 1.99 -7.57 -34.76
C SER A 575 1.70 -8.30 -36.07
N LYS A 576 2.55 -8.16 -37.09
CA LYS A 576 2.42 -8.90 -38.36
C LYS A 576 2.58 -10.41 -38.16
N VAL A 577 3.57 -10.84 -37.38
CA VAL A 577 3.79 -12.26 -37.05
C VAL A 577 2.61 -12.84 -36.27
N ALA A 578 2.04 -12.07 -35.33
CA ALA A 578 0.82 -12.44 -34.63
C ALA A 578 -0.39 -12.53 -35.57
N GLY A 579 -0.53 -11.63 -36.55
CA GLY A 579 -1.59 -11.72 -37.58
C GLY A 579 -1.50 -13.00 -38.42
N LEU A 580 -0.28 -13.46 -38.75
CA LEU A 580 -0.07 -14.73 -39.47
C LEU A 580 -0.51 -15.95 -38.64
N SER A 581 -0.57 -15.85 -37.31
CA SER A 581 -0.99 -16.96 -36.45
C SER A 581 -2.44 -17.38 -36.67
N ARG A 582 -3.29 -16.50 -37.23
CA ARG A 582 -4.67 -16.81 -37.61
C ARG A 582 -4.78 -17.94 -38.63
N TYR A 583 -3.74 -18.09 -39.47
CA TYR A 583 -3.69 -19.08 -40.53
C TYR A 583 -2.77 -20.26 -40.21
N ASN A 584 -2.04 -20.21 -39.09
CA ASN A 584 -1.06 -21.23 -38.73
C ASN A 584 -1.14 -21.60 -37.23
N PRO A 585 -1.78 -22.74 -36.89
CA PRO A 585 -1.93 -23.18 -35.50
C PRO A 585 -0.60 -23.46 -34.78
N TRP A 586 0.45 -23.89 -35.49
CA TRP A 586 1.77 -24.10 -34.90
C TRP A 586 2.40 -22.78 -34.49
N LEU A 587 2.30 -21.77 -35.35
CA LEU A 587 2.76 -20.42 -35.04
C LEU A 587 1.97 -19.82 -33.87
N ALA A 588 0.64 -19.99 -33.83
CA ALA A 588 -0.19 -19.52 -32.71
C ALA A 588 0.24 -20.14 -31.38
N ARG A 589 0.47 -21.45 -31.33
CA ARG A 589 0.97 -22.13 -30.12
C ARG A 589 2.36 -21.65 -29.73
N ALA A 590 3.27 -21.49 -30.68
CA ALA A 590 4.63 -21.04 -30.41
C ALA A 590 4.65 -19.61 -29.83
N ILE A 591 3.90 -18.68 -30.42
CA ILE A 591 3.76 -17.31 -29.91
C ILE A 591 3.10 -17.31 -28.54
N ALA A 592 2.01 -18.06 -28.37
CA ALA A 592 1.29 -18.12 -27.11
C ALA A 592 2.15 -18.68 -25.97
N GLN A 593 2.89 -19.76 -26.24
CA GLN A 593 3.84 -20.34 -25.29
C GLN A 593 4.97 -19.36 -24.95
N ALA A 594 5.55 -18.68 -25.95
CA ALA A 594 6.63 -17.71 -25.73
C ALA A 594 6.19 -16.50 -24.88
N ASN A 595 4.90 -16.16 -24.91
CA ASN A 595 4.34 -15.05 -24.14
C ASN A 595 3.57 -15.51 -22.89
N ASN A 596 3.57 -16.81 -22.60
CA ASN A 596 2.80 -17.42 -21.51
C ASN A 596 1.32 -16.98 -21.52
N VAL A 597 0.63 -17.16 -22.65
CA VAL A 597 -0.81 -16.86 -22.80
C VAL A 597 -1.55 -18.03 -23.43
N SER A 598 -2.88 -18.04 -23.35
CA SER A 598 -3.70 -19.03 -24.04
C SER A 598 -3.51 -18.95 -25.57
N PRO A 599 -3.32 -20.08 -26.29
CA PRO A 599 -3.23 -20.09 -27.75
C PRO A 599 -4.54 -19.74 -28.46
N LYS A 600 -5.64 -19.59 -27.70
CA LYS A 600 -6.95 -19.19 -28.20
C LYS A 600 -7.22 -17.68 -28.07
N ILE A 601 -6.32 -16.92 -27.46
CA ILE A 601 -6.42 -15.46 -27.42
C ILE A 601 -6.27 -14.88 -28.83
N ASP A 602 -6.86 -13.72 -29.09
CA ASP A 602 -6.58 -12.98 -30.32
C ASP A 602 -5.18 -12.37 -30.24
N LEU A 603 -4.17 -13.15 -30.66
CA LEU A 603 -2.76 -12.79 -30.59
C LEU A 603 -2.46 -11.49 -31.35
N GLU A 604 -3.19 -11.19 -32.42
CA GLU A 604 -2.99 -9.96 -33.18
C GLU A 604 -3.44 -8.73 -32.37
N SER A 605 -4.64 -8.78 -31.80
CA SER A 605 -5.15 -7.72 -30.92
C SER A 605 -4.28 -7.58 -29.67
N ALA A 606 -3.83 -8.70 -29.08
CA ALA A 606 -2.87 -8.69 -27.96
C ALA A 606 -1.57 -7.96 -28.34
N ALA A 607 -1.00 -8.25 -29.52
CA ALA A 607 0.24 -7.63 -29.98
C ALA A 607 0.09 -6.12 -30.26
N ARG A 608 -1.07 -5.68 -30.78
CA ARG A 608 -1.35 -4.25 -30.98
C ARG A 608 -1.51 -3.50 -29.67
N ALA A 609 -2.28 -4.06 -28.73
CA ALA A 609 -2.43 -3.48 -27.39
C ALA A 609 -1.08 -3.43 -26.66
N ALA A 610 -0.29 -4.51 -26.72
CA ALA A 610 1.04 -4.58 -26.11
C ALA A 610 1.99 -3.48 -26.65
N ALA A 611 1.97 -3.19 -27.95
CA ALA A 611 2.82 -2.14 -28.52
C ALA A 611 2.54 -0.75 -27.92
N VAL A 612 1.26 -0.42 -27.70
CA VAL A 612 0.88 0.86 -27.10
C VAL A 612 1.17 0.89 -25.61
N ILE A 613 0.89 -0.21 -24.90
CA ILE A 613 1.17 -0.32 -23.45
C ILE A 613 2.67 -0.23 -23.18
N GLU A 614 3.52 -0.90 -23.95
CA GLU A 614 4.98 -0.86 -23.79
C GLU A 614 5.52 0.56 -23.96
N THR A 615 5.13 1.26 -25.02
CA THR A 615 5.56 2.65 -25.23
C THR A 615 5.01 3.59 -24.17
N LEU A 616 3.79 3.35 -23.67
CA LEU A 616 3.23 4.13 -22.56
C LEU A 616 4.02 3.89 -21.26
N ASP A 617 4.36 2.64 -20.96
CA ASP A 617 5.18 2.26 -19.81
C ASP A 617 6.60 2.83 -19.94
N GLU A 618 7.21 2.81 -21.12
CA GLU A 618 8.51 3.44 -21.39
C GLU A 618 8.48 4.94 -21.05
N ILE A 619 7.48 5.69 -21.50
CA ILE A 619 7.34 7.12 -21.19
C ILE A 619 7.14 7.33 -19.68
N ALA A 620 6.26 6.56 -19.06
CA ALA A 620 5.97 6.69 -17.63
C ALA A 620 7.18 6.30 -16.75
N ASN A 621 7.88 5.22 -17.09
CA ASN A 621 9.10 4.76 -16.40
C ASN A 621 10.26 5.73 -16.63
N GLN A 622 10.42 6.30 -17.82
CA GLN A 622 11.47 7.30 -18.07
C GLN A 622 11.24 8.56 -17.24
N ALA A 623 10.01 9.09 -17.20
CA ALA A 623 9.70 10.26 -16.37
C ALA A 623 9.91 9.99 -14.87
N ARG A 624 9.57 8.77 -14.42
CA ARG A 624 9.83 8.30 -13.06
C ARG A 624 11.32 8.26 -12.73
N ASP A 625 12.12 7.67 -13.61
CA ASP A 625 13.55 7.46 -13.39
C ASP A 625 14.33 8.79 -13.50
N ASP A 626 13.93 9.67 -14.43
CA ASP A 626 14.44 11.04 -14.52
C ASP A 626 14.12 11.87 -13.26
N TYR A 627 12.93 11.72 -12.69
CA TYR A 627 12.60 12.34 -11.40
C TYR A 627 13.49 11.84 -10.28
N ARG A 628 13.66 10.52 -10.15
CA ARG A 628 14.49 9.90 -9.10
C ARG A 628 15.92 10.43 -9.18
N LEU A 629 16.50 10.42 -10.38
CA LEU A 629 17.84 10.91 -10.62
C LEU A 629 17.94 12.41 -10.34
N ALA A 630 17.04 13.23 -10.87
CA ALA A 630 17.06 14.68 -10.63
C ALA A 630 16.94 15.04 -9.16
N ARG A 631 16.07 14.37 -8.40
CA ARG A 631 15.97 14.57 -6.96
C ARG A 631 17.28 14.23 -6.27
N GLN A 632 17.89 13.08 -6.59
CA GLN A 632 19.17 12.67 -6.03
C GLN A 632 20.27 13.71 -6.34
N VAL A 633 20.38 14.15 -7.60
CA VAL A 633 21.36 15.18 -8.02
C VAL A 633 21.27 16.48 -7.22
N LEU A 634 20.05 16.89 -6.84
CA LEU A 634 19.79 18.18 -6.19
C LEU A 634 19.89 18.15 -4.66
N ILE A 635 19.88 16.96 -4.04
CA ILE A 635 19.93 16.82 -2.57
C ILE A 635 21.21 16.14 -2.07
N SER A 636 21.92 15.44 -2.95
CA SER A 636 23.12 14.67 -2.62
C SER A 636 24.40 15.46 -2.93
N THR A 637 25.47 15.14 -2.21
CA THR A 637 26.81 15.69 -2.49
C THR A 637 27.44 15.01 -3.71
N ASP A 638 28.49 15.59 -4.29
CA ASP A 638 29.23 14.94 -5.39
C ASP A 638 29.85 13.60 -4.96
N GLU A 639 30.22 13.44 -3.67
CA GLU A 639 30.71 12.18 -3.11
C GLU A 639 29.62 11.12 -3.09
N ASP A 640 28.41 11.47 -2.63
CA ASP A 640 27.24 10.57 -2.62
C ASP A 640 26.83 10.10 -4.03
N LEU A 641 27.15 10.89 -5.06
CA LEU A 641 26.81 10.62 -6.46
C LEU A 641 27.87 9.79 -7.20
N ALA A 642 29.05 9.58 -6.59
CA ALA A 642 30.17 8.88 -7.22
C ALA A 642 29.88 7.40 -7.50
N ASP A 643 28.99 6.78 -6.70
CA ASP A 643 28.61 5.37 -6.80
C ASP A 643 27.45 5.11 -7.78
N LEU A 644 26.99 6.13 -8.52
CA LEU A 644 25.93 5.96 -9.51
C LEU A 644 26.37 5.10 -10.70
N PRO A 645 25.45 4.34 -11.32
CA PRO A 645 25.71 3.68 -12.60
C PRO A 645 26.24 4.68 -13.64
N ALA A 646 27.18 4.24 -14.48
CA ALA A 646 27.86 5.11 -15.45
C ALA A 646 26.91 5.92 -16.34
N ASP A 647 25.80 5.31 -16.77
CA ASP A 647 24.78 5.96 -17.59
C ASP A 647 24.03 7.08 -16.85
N ASP A 648 23.83 6.95 -15.54
CA ASP A 648 23.21 7.96 -14.70
C ASP A 648 24.20 9.07 -14.34
N PHE A 649 25.45 8.71 -14.08
CA PHE A 649 26.55 9.66 -13.84
C PHE A 649 26.76 10.60 -15.05
N ALA A 650 26.72 10.05 -16.26
CA ALA A 650 26.86 10.84 -17.49
C ALA A 650 25.74 11.90 -17.67
N LYS A 651 24.58 11.73 -17.03
CA LYS A 651 23.44 12.65 -17.13
C LYS A 651 23.46 13.76 -16.08
N LEU A 652 24.29 13.69 -15.04
CA LEU A 652 24.28 14.61 -13.90
C LEU A 652 24.34 16.09 -14.33
N GLY A 653 25.28 16.43 -15.22
CA GLY A 653 25.42 17.80 -15.72
C GLY A 653 24.19 18.31 -16.46
N ALA A 654 23.48 17.43 -17.19
CA ALA A 654 22.24 17.78 -17.87
C ALA A 654 21.11 18.05 -16.89
N PHE A 655 21.00 17.27 -15.80
CA PHE A 655 19.99 17.50 -14.76
C PHE A 655 20.25 18.79 -13.96
N ARG A 656 21.51 19.07 -13.58
CA ARG A 656 21.88 20.34 -12.94
C ARG A 656 21.52 21.54 -13.82
N LYS A 657 21.82 21.45 -15.11
CA LYS A 657 21.45 22.50 -16.07
C LYS A 657 19.94 22.64 -16.24
N ARG A 658 19.21 21.52 -16.33
CA ARG A 658 17.74 21.49 -16.47
C ARG A 658 17.04 22.12 -15.26
N HIS A 659 17.56 21.88 -14.06
CA HIS A 659 16.96 22.31 -12.79
C HIS A 659 17.77 23.38 -12.07
N ALA A 660 18.55 24.18 -12.80
CA ALA A 660 19.48 25.17 -12.23
C ALA A 660 18.79 26.19 -11.30
N ASP A 661 17.53 26.54 -11.58
CA ASP A 661 16.76 27.45 -10.73
C ASP A 661 16.29 26.80 -9.42
N LEU A 662 16.00 25.50 -9.44
CA LEU A 662 15.68 24.75 -8.22
C LEU A 662 16.94 24.56 -7.37
N ASP A 663 18.05 24.20 -8.01
CA ASP A 663 19.37 24.06 -7.39
C ASP A 663 19.79 25.33 -6.63
N LYS A 664 19.70 26.50 -7.29
CA LYS A 664 19.98 27.79 -6.66
C LYS A 664 19.10 28.07 -5.45
N LYS A 665 17.80 27.76 -5.52
CA LYS A 665 16.86 28.01 -4.41
C LYS A 665 17.13 27.08 -3.22
N ILE A 666 17.48 25.82 -3.47
CA ILE A 666 17.90 24.88 -2.42
C ILE A 666 19.20 25.37 -1.77
N ALA A 667 20.21 25.69 -2.56
CA ALA A 667 21.50 26.18 -2.08
C ALA A 667 21.38 27.47 -1.26
N ALA A 668 20.40 28.32 -1.59
CA ALA A 668 20.09 29.54 -0.85
C ALA A 668 19.18 29.33 0.38
N GLY A 669 18.77 28.09 0.68
CA GLY A 669 17.81 27.80 1.75
C GLY A 669 16.40 28.36 1.52
N GLN A 670 16.07 28.76 0.28
CA GLN A 670 14.78 29.35 -0.11
C GLN A 670 13.73 28.30 -0.49
N MET A 671 14.10 27.02 -0.48
CA MET A 671 13.24 25.91 -0.89
C MET A 671 13.45 24.75 0.07
N THR A 672 12.36 24.27 0.66
CA THR A 672 12.40 23.07 1.50
C THR A 672 12.54 21.81 0.63
N PRO A 673 13.02 20.67 1.19
CA PRO A 673 13.02 19.39 0.47
C PRO A 673 11.62 18.98 -0.04
N ARG A 674 10.56 19.37 0.67
CA ARG A 674 9.16 19.18 0.23
C ARG A 674 8.85 20.00 -1.02
N ASP A 675 9.18 21.29 -1.01
CA ASP A 675 8.87 22.19 -2.13
C ASP A 675 9.63 21.76 -3.39
N LEU A 676 10.88 21.32 -3.21
CA LEU A 676 11.66 20.70 -4.28
C LEU A 676 10.94 19.48 -4.86
N ARG A 677 10.50 18.55 -4.00
CA ARG A 677 9.77 17.35 -4.43
C ARG A 677 8.52 17.72 -5.23
N ILE A 678 7.70 18.66 -4.73
CA ILE A 678 6.47 19.11 -5.42
C ILE A 678 6.82 19.73 -6.78
N ALA A 679 7.86 20.57 -6.85
CA ALA A 679 8.30 21.18 -8.10
C ALA A 679 8.76 20.14 -9.12
N LEU A 680 9.59 19.18 -8.71
CA LEU A 680 10.07 18.10 -9.58
C LEU A 680 8.94 17.17 -10.04
N VAL A 681 8.02 16.78 -9.14
CA VAL A 681 6.85 15.97 -9.51
C VAL A 681 6.03 16.66 -10.60
N ARG A 682 5.68 17.94 -10.41
CA ARG A 682 4.94 18.72 -11.41
C ARG A 682 5.68 18.79 -12.75
N PHE A 683 6.98 19.03 -12.71
CA PHE A 683 7.82 19.09 -13.92
C PHE A 683 7.77 17.78 -14.70
N TYR A 684 8.01 16.64 -14.04
CA TYR A 684 8.08 15.34 -14.71
C TYR A 684 6.71 14.78 -15.10
N GLN A 685 5.63 15.14 -14.38
CA GLN A 685 4.26 14.93 -14.85
C GLN A 685 4.02 15.66 -16.17
N GLN A 686 4.36 16.95 -16.24
CA GLN A 686 4.13 17.75 -17.45
C GLN A 686 4.98 17.25 -18.63
N GLN A 687 6.27 16.98 -18.41
CA GLN A 687 7.16 16.43 -19.43
C GLN A 687 6.65 15.08 -19.97
N GLY A 688 6.21 14.18 -19.07
CA GLY A 688 5.66 12.89 -19.47
C GLY A 688 4.38 13.02 -20.30
N ARG A 689 3.47 13.94 -19.93
CA ARG A 689 2.25 14.25 -20.71
C ARG A 689 2.57 14.80 -22.10
N GLU A 690 3.56 15.67 -22.21
CA GLU A 690 4.01 16.22 -23.49
C GLU A 690 4.62 15.15 -24.39
N ALA A 691 5.49 14.30 -23.85
CA ALA A 691 6.07 13.16 -24.57
C ALA A 691 4.99 12.20 -25.06
N LEU A 692 3.99 11.92 -24.22
CA LEU A 692 2.85 11.09 -24.55
C LEU A 692 2.01 11.69 -25.68
N ASN A 693 1.68 12.98 -25.60
CA ASN A 693 0.94 13.67 -26.67
C ASN A 693 1.70 13.66 -27.99
N ALA A 694 3.01 13.98 -27.96
CA ALA A 694 3.85 13.93 -29.15
C ALA A 694 3.88 12.53 -29.78
N ARG A 695 3.82 11.48 -28.94
CA ARG A 695 3.88 10.10 -29.38
C ARG A 695 2.57 9.55 -29.94
N PHE A 696 1.45 9.87 -29.30
CA PHE A 696 0.16 9.22 -29.54
C PHE A 696 -0.98 10.15 -30.00
N PHE A 697 -0.92 11.44 -29.67
CA PHE A 697 -1.99 12.41 -29.90
C PHE A 697 -1.47 13.72 -30.52
N PRO A 698 -0.77 13.66 -31.68
CA PRO A 698 -0.04 14.81 -32.24
C PRO A 698 -0.95 15.99 -32.66
N SER A 699 -2.23 15.75 -32.88
CA SER A 699 -3.21 16.80 -33.21
C SER A 699 -3.56 17.69 -32.02
N GLN A 700 -3.40 17.22 -30.77
CA GLN A 700 -3.63 18.05 -29.59
C GLN A 700 -2.48 19.04 -29.33
N THR A 701 -1.28 18.75 -29.82
CA THR A 701 -0.10 19.62 -29.69
C THR A 701 -0.14 20.81 -30.66
N ALA A 702 -0.88 20.72 -31.77
CA ALA A 702 -0.96 21.78 -32.78
C ALA A 702 -1.91 22.94 -32.40
N GLY A 703 -2.64 22.83 -31.28
CA GLY A 703 -3.62 23.82 -30.83
C GLY A 703 -3.21 24.64 -29.61
N ARG A 704 -1.93 24.62 -29.21
CA ARG A 704 -1.37 25.46 -28.14
C ARG A 704 -0.43 26.51 -28.69
#